data_AF-A0A841H472-F1
#
_entry.id   AF-A0A841H472-F1
#
_cell.length_a   1.000
_cell.length_b   1.000
_cell.length_c   1.000
_cell.angle_alpha   90.00
_cell.angle_beta   90.00
_cell.angle_gamma   90.00
#
_symmetry.space_group_name_H-M   'P 1'
#
loop_
_entity.id
_entity.type
_entity.pdbx_description
1 polymer ?
#
loop_
_entity_poly.entity_id
_entity_poly.type
_entity_poly.pdbx_seq_one_letter_code
_entity_poly.pdbx_strand_id
1 'polypeptide(L)'
;MPFPPTNFSSPDEVAADPLVMEAVRRGFITIKPRRVTYSLASERQYEWTDPEEWVRCFSIAFLVLVKEYPTHRIKTEVSVPRRTPNDWADIVVYADDACRIPYLVVENKRSDVSASDRTQAIEQLFGNANSLRAPFGLYDDGGESIFFDVGNFPSTERIANERGDRDNLAAQYGAQPEFAHWVGRAGDITAEPRAVVERKIRYAHSRIWAGGKRDPLKAFDEWSKLLFAKVHDERWTPQDGPRRFQVGTDETSAAVANRVHRLFDRAKGEDPSIFDENVKIELPDRKIVEVVKALQKISFVDTTVDNIGAAFEDFFGSVFRGELGQYFTMRQIARFAVAVLEISPDDYVLDPTAGSGGFLLEVLLQVWHNIDNTYPAGRRERLRNDFALSHVFGIEIHDILARICKINLLLHHDGHTNIEGDRSCLDAVFTKARLNPPREQFTRIVGNPPFGDEVVQGDEDQLGSNTLESFSVAHGRDSIASEHAILERCVELLTPGGRLGLVLPDGVFNNQGETSNCPRMRRYLASSGVIEAIVSLPDHAFRRAGAQNKTSLLFFRKFTEQESARFRRAHSEQLEATGETDIAIRAGLNALGYSVFLAEATHIGYTTTGSPSNRNDLYKGSSGGRLDDAQPDTILGEYRRFRQNPGTYPGRTSPDCMAINAAEMWSAHPSRRLDPKYFLFKREERGVTPEGWHRSPLRDVMRRRETVVSPEDNPEERVQVMTISQTGEIRPREAGKGKNPPEWLGMYFAEGSSTWYAAREGDVVFSSIDLWKGCISVVPPEFDEALVTKEFPIYEVTDKRLDPGFLWCLLRSRYYQRAFRAITTGHSNRRRTQKEDFESLEIVFPEDPQIQRALVREIFNARQGQRDAGDHLRRAMMNFSDAIDGRFGEELPEPELAGSEEQD
;
A
#
# COMPACT_ATOMS: atom_id res chain seq x y z
N MET A 1 5.21 -21.63 -32.98
CA MET A 1 5.07 -20.41 -32.15
C MET A 1 3.60 -20.06 -32.11
N PRO A 2 2.96 -19.94 -30.94
CA PRO A 2 1.61 -19.37 -30.83
C PRO A 2 1.70 -17.83 -30.97
N PHE A 3 0.73 -17.22 -31.65
CA PHE A 3 0.70 -15.80 -31.95
C PHE A 3 -0.31 -15.09 -31.03
N PRO A 4 0.06 -14.00 -30.34
CA PRO A 4 -0.85 -13.28 -29.46
C PRO A 4 -1.96 -12.58 -30.26
N PRO A 5 -3.10 -12.21 -29.63
CA PRO A 5 -4.04 -11.26 -30.23
C PRO A 5 -3.33 -9.93 -30.45
N THR A 6 -3.30 -9.47 -31.69
CA THR A 6 -2.55 -8.30 -32.12
C THR A 6 -3.51 -7.13 -32.33
N ASN A 7 -3.51 -6.18 -31.39
CA ASN A 7 -4.04 -4.85 -31.66
C ASN A 7 -3.07 -4.14 -32.61
N PHE A 8 -3.44 -4.05 -33.88
CA PHE A 8 -2.58 -3.44 -34.89
C PHE A 8 -2.78 -1.93 -34.90
N SER A 9 -1.76 -1.21 -34.43
CA SER A 9 -1.76 0.25 -34.39
C SER A 9 -1.01 0.88 -35.57
N SER A 10 -0.26 0.08 -36.31
CA SER A 10 0.48 0.51 -37.51
C SER A 10 0.61 -0.59 -38.58
N PRO A 11 0.82 -0.22 -39.86
CA PRO A 11 1.03 -1.18 -40.94
C PRO A 11 2.32 -2.00 -40.78
N ASP A 12 3.33 -1.45 -40.10
CA ASP A 12 4.61 -2.11 -39.87
C ASP A 12 4.48 -3.23 -38.83
N GLU A 13 3.65 -3.03 -37.80
CA GLU A 13 3.35 -4.07 -36.79
C GLU A 13 2.73 -5.32 -37.44
N VAL A 14 1.80 -5.13 -38.38
CA VAL A 14 1.13 -6.23 -39.08
C VAL A 14 2.10 -6.93 -40.02
N ALA A 15 2.92 -6.17 -40.76
CA ALA A 15 3.91 -6.75 -41.66
C ALA A 15 4.99 -7.55 -40.91
N ALA A 16 5.25 -7.21 -39.64
CA ALA A 16 6.16 -7.92 -38.75
C ALA A 16 5.50 -9.11 -38.01
N ASP A 17 4.16 -9.27 -38.11
CA ASP A 17 3.49 -10.42 -37.52
C ASP A 17 3.97 -11.72 -38.19
N PRO A 18 4.34 -12.77 -37.44
CA PRO A 18 4.98 -13.91 -38.07
C PRO A 18 4.06 -14.79 -38.92
N LEU A 19 2.73 -14.76 -38.72
CA LEU A 19 1.80 -15.38 -39.67
C LEU A 19 1.78 -14.62 -40.99
N VAL A 20 1.71 -13.29 -40.91
CA VAL A 20 1.71 -12.43 -42.10
C VAL A 20 3.04 -12.57 -42.86
N MET A 21 4.17 -12.55 -42.16
CA MET A 21 5.49 -12.79 -42.77
C MET A 21 5.56 -14.14 -43.47
N GLU A 22 5.06 -15.21 -42.85
CA GLU A 22 5.04 -16.54 -43.44
C GLU A 22 4.11 -16.61 -44.66
N ALA A 23 2.96 -15.93 -44.63
CA ALA A 23 2.04 -15.85 -45.76
C ALA A 23 2.65 -15.07 -46.94
N VAL A 24 3.42 -14.00 -46.63
CA VAL A 24 4.20 -13.25 -47.61
C VAL A 24 5.31 -14.12 -48.20
N ARG A 25 6.05 -14.85 -47.36
CA ARG A 25 7.12 -15.76 -47.79
C ARG A 25 6.60 -16.86 -48.72
N ARG A 26 5.41 -17.39 -48.47
CA ARG A 26 4.73 -18.39 -49.32
C ARG A 26 4.06 -17.81 -50.57
N GLY A 27 4.06 -16.49 -50.73
CA GLY A 27 3.50 -15.80 -51.90
C GLY A 27 1.98 -15.69 -51.92
N PHE A 28 1.30 -15.93 -50.78
CA PHE A 28 -0.16 -15.75 -50.67
C PHE A 28 -0.54 -14.28 -50.50
N ILE A 29 0.36 -13.49 -49.90
CA ILE A 29 0.20 -12.07 -49.66
C ILE A 29 1.44 -11.36 -50.22
N THR A 30 1.29 -10.20 -50.84
CA THR A 30 2.41 -9.33 -51.22
C THR A 30 2.14 -7.92 -50.69
N ILE A 31 2.97 -7.46 -49.76
CA ILE A 31 2.85 -6.12 -49.16
C ILE A 31 3.86 -5.17 -49.81
N LYS A 32 3.36 -4.02 -50.28
CA LYS A 32 4.12 -2.89 -50.81
C LYS A 32 3.72 -1.62 -50.04
N PRO A 33 4.52 -0.53 -50.05
CA PRO A 33 4.32 0.63 -49.18
C PRO A 33 2.92 1.27 -49.16
N ARG A 34 2.13 1.12 -50.22
CA ARG A 34 0.74 1.63 -50.29
C ARG A 34 -0.30 0.58 -50.63
N ARG A 35 0.11 -0.66 -50.93
CA ARG A 35 -0.79 -1.67 -51.47
C ARG A 35 -0.48 -3.05 -50.94
N VAL A 36 -1.52 -3.82 -50.64
CA VAL A 36 -1.43 -5.25 -50.37
C VAL A 36 -2.12 -6.00 -51.49
N THR A 37 -1.50 -7.08 -51.97
CA THR A 37 -2.06 -7.99 -52.98
C THR A 37 -2.28 -9.36 -52.36
N TYR A 38 -3.46 -9.93 -52.55
CA TYR A 38 -3.79 -11.30 -52.11
C TYR A 38 -3.91 -12.22 -53.32
N SER A 39 -3.12 -13.29 -53.32
CA SER A 39 -3.13 -14.34 -54.34
C SER A 39 -3.99 -15.52 -53.86
N LEU A 40 -5.31 -15.32 -53.90
CA LEU A 40 -6.34 -16.28 -53.47
C LEU A 40 -7.07 -16.89 -54.69
N ALA A 41 -8.38 -17.13 -54.63
CA ALA A 41 -9.18 -17.60 -55.78
C ALA A 41 -9.12 -16.65 -56.99
N SER A 42 -8.88 -15.38 -56.72
CA SER A 42 -8.56 -14.35 -57.72
C SER A 42 -7.57 -13.39 -57.10
N GLU A 43 -6.59 -12.94 -57.88
CA GLU A 43 -5.67 -11.89 -57.42
C GLU A 43 -6.43 -10.57 -57.25
N ARG A 44 -6.38 -10.01 -56.04
CA ARG A 44 -6.96 -8.70 -55.73
C ARG A 44 -5.98 -7.82 -54.98
N GLN A 45 -6.13 -6.51 -55.14
CA GLN A 45 -5.23 -5.53 -54.57
C GLN A 45 -6.00 -4.42 -53.86
N TYR A 46 -5.53 -4.07 -52.66
CA TYR A 46 -6.18 -3.14 -51.75
C TYR A 46 -5.21 -2.07 -51.25
N GLU A 47 -5.74 -0.99 -50.67
CA GLU A 47 -4.92 0.10 -50.13
C GLU A 47 -4.41 -0.26 -48.73
N TRP A 48 -3.09 -0.37 -48.59
CA TRP A 48 -2.46 -0.80 -47.33
C TRP A 48 -2.49 0.27 -46.23
N THR A 49 -2.89 1.50 -46.57
CA THR A 49 -3.05 2.57 -45.58
C THR A 49 -4.39 2.51 -44.85
N ASP A 50 -5.31 1.63 -45.24
CA ASP A 50 -6.56 1.40 -44.53
C ASP A 50 -6.33 0.50 -43.29
N PRO A 51 -6.61 0.98 -42.06
CA PRO A 51 -6.45 0.18 -40.85
C PRO A 51 -7.31 -1.09 -40.80
N GLU A 52 -8.42 -1.15 -41.54
CA GLU A 52 -9.22 -2.38 -41.62
C GLU A 52 -8.51 -3.47 -42.44
N GLU A 53 -7.71 -3.06 -43.42
CA GLU A 53 -6.94 -3.95 -44.29
C GLU A 53 -5.83 -4.69 -43.52
N TRP A 54 -5.32 -4.08 -42.46
CA TRP A 54 -4.35 -4.69 -41.55
C TRP A 54 -4.92 -5.94 -40.89
N VAL A 55 -6.16 -5.83 -40.38
CA VAL A 55 -6.87 -6.94 -39.76
C VAL A 55 -7.25 -7.99 -40.81
N ARG A 56 -7.74 -7.56 -41.98
CA ARG A 56 -8.04 -8.47 -43.10
C ARG A 56 -6.83 -9.30 -43.53
N CYS A 57 -5.66 -8.67 -43.63
CA CYS A 57 -4.39 -9.33 -43.97
C CYS A 57 -4.03 -10.41 -42.95
N PHE A 58 -4.16 -10.10 -41.66
CA PHE A 58 -3.96 -11.08 -40.60
C PHE A 58 -4.99 -12.22 -40.64
N SER A 59 -6.28 -11.91 -40.79
CA SER A 59 -7.34 -12.93 -40.89
C SER A 59 -7.10 -13.88 -42.07
N ILE A 60 -6.64 -13.38 -43.22
CA ILE A 60 -6.27 -14.22 -44.38
C ILE A 60 -5.07 -15.12 -44.04
N ALA A 61 -4.01 -14.56 -43.46
CA ALA A 61 -2.84 -15.34 -43.05
C ALA A 61 -3.21 -16.45 -42.05
N PHE A 62 -4.07 -16.14 -41.08
CA PHE A 62 -4.61 -17.10 -40.11
C PHE A 62 -5.45 -18.20 -40.78
N LEU A 63 -6.40 -17.84 -41.64
CA LEU A 63 -7.26 -18.82 -42.33
C LEU A 63 -6.44 -19.79 -43.20
N VAL A 64 -5.40 -19.30 -43.87
CA VAL A 64 -4.60 -20.11 -44.80
C VAL A 64 -3.53 -20.94 -44.07
N LEU A 65 -2.84 -20.37 -43.09
CA LEU A 65 -1.69 -21.02 -42.45
C LEU A 65 -2.04 -21.79 -41.19
N VAL A 66 -3.02 -21.32 -40.41
CA VAL A 66 -3.41 -21.95 -39.13
C VAL A 66 -4.62 -22.85 -39.33
N LYS A 67 -5.63 -22.38 -40.08
CA LYS A 67 -6.84 -23.17 -40.38
C LYS A 67 -6.76 -23.95 -41.69
N GLU A 68 -5.66 -23.80 -42.42
CA GLU A 68 -5.33 -24.58 -43.63
C GLU A 68 -6.39 -24.51 -44.74
N TYR A 69 -7.19 -23.45 -44.82
CA TYR A 69 -8.13 -23.27 -45.92
C TYR A 69 -7.38 -23.06 -47.25
N PRO A 70 -7.73 -23.79 -48.32
CA PRO A 70 -7.09 -23.61 -49.61
C PRO A 70 -7.30 -22.19 -50.15
N THR A 71 -6.22 -21.52 -50.56
CA THR A 71 -6.26 -20.13 -51.04
C THR A 71 -7.20 -19.95 -52.22
N HIS A 72 -7.30 -20.93 -53.12
CA HIS A 72 -8.21 -20.92 -54.26
C HIS A 72 -9.69 -21.05 -53.90
N ARG A 73 -10.03 -21.27 -52.61
CA ARG A 73 -11.40 -21.29 -52.08
C ARG A 73 -11.74 -20.07 -51.24
N ILE A 74 -10.89 -19.05 -51.21
CA ILE A 74 -11.12 -17.82 -50.44
C ILE A 74 -11.27 -16.67 -51.43
N LYS A 75 -12.30 -15.83 -51.24
CA LYS A 75 -12.48 -14.57 -51.98
C LYS A 75 -12.61 -13.41 -51.01
N THR A 76 -12.09 -12.25 -51.41
CA THR A 76 -12.27 -10.98 -50.71
C THR A 76 -13.28 -10.09 -51.43
N GLU A 77 -13.99 -9.23 -50.69
CA GLU A 77 -15.04 -8.33 -51.20
C GLU A 77 -16.00 -9.04 -52.16
N VAL A 78 -16.77 -9.98 -51.59
CA VAL A 78 -17.78 -10.75 -52.32
C VAL A 78 -19.10 -9.99 -52.32
N SER A 79 -19.67 -9.78 -53.50
CA SER A 79 -20.96 -9.11 -53.64
C SER A 79 -22.09 -9.97 -53.05
N VAL A 80 -22.93 -9.36 -52.22
CA VAL A 80 -24.03 -9.97 -51.49
C VAL A 80 -25.37 -9.49 -52.07
N PRO A 81 -26.18 -10.39 -52.66
CA PRO A 81 -27.46 -9.99 -53.24
C PRO A 81 -28.43 -9.42 -52.21
N ARG A 82 -29.04 -8.26 -52.51
CA ARG A 82 -30.15 -7.62 -51.76
C ARG A 82 -29.79 -6.99 -50.40
N ARG A 83 -28.53 -6.59 -50.20
CA ARG A 83 -28.13 -5.73 -49.07
C ARG A 83 -28.14 -4.25 -49.50
N THR A 84 -28.30 -3.33 -48.55
CA THR A 84 -28.06 -1.88 -48.70
C THR A 84 -27.73 -1.34 -47.30
N PRO A 85 -26.82 -0.36 -47.13
CA PRO A 85 -26.04 0.34 -48.16
C PRO A 85 -24.70 -0.33 -48.55
N ASN A 86 -24.22 -1.32 -47.80
CA ASN A 86 -23.00 -2.07 -48.12
C ASN A 86 -23.33 -3.43 -48.71
N ASP A 87 -22.87 -3.67 -49.95
CA ASP A 87 -23.21 -4.85 -50.74
C ASP A 87 -22.11 -5.90 -50.76
N TRP A 88 -21.12 -5.82 -49.86
CA TRP A 88 -19.92 -6.64 -49.91
C TRP A 88 -19.65 -7.32 -48.57
N ALA A 89 -19.18 -8.56 -48.63
CA ALA A 89 -18.60 -9.30 -47.51
C ALA A 89 -17.07 -9.27 -47.62
N ASP A 90 -16.36 -8.98 -46.53
CA ASP A 90 -14.91 -8.77 -46.53
C ASP A 90 -14.15 -10.00 -47.00
N ILE A 91 -14.42 -11.15 -46.39
CA ILE A 91 -13.84 -12.44 -46.77
C ILE A 91 -14.96 -13.49 -46.81
N VAL A 92 -14.97 -14.31 -47.85
CA VAL A 92 -15.81 -15.51 -47.93
C VAL A 92 -14.95 -16.71 -48.25
N VAL A 93 -15.02 -17.72 -47.39
CA VAL A 93 -14.44 -19.04 -47.60
C VAL A 93 -15.51 -19.96 -48.17
N TYR A 94 -15.19 -20.72 -49.20
CA TYR A 94 -16.11 -21.62 -49.90
C TYR A 94 -15.78 -23.09 -49.62
N ALA A 95 -16.78 -23.96 -49.65
CA ALA A 95 -16.61 -25.41 -49.48
C ALA A 95 -16.13 -26.13 -50.75
N ASP A 96 -16.20 -25.48 -51.92
CA ASP A 96 -15.90 -26.05 -53.23
C ASP A 96 -14.89 -25.20 -54.03
N ASP A 97 -14.12 -25.84 -54.92
CA ASP A 97 -13.09 -25.17 -55.75
C ASP A 97 -13.68 -24.16 -56.74
N ALA A 98 -14.95 -24.32 -57.13
CA ALA A 98 -15.64 -23.39 -58.02
C ALA A 98 -16.15 -22.13 -57.28
N CYS A 99 -15.97 -22.07 -55.95
CA CYS A 99 -16.44 -21.00 -55.06
C CYS A 99 -17.93 -20.70 -55.25
N ARG A 100 -18.78 -21.72 -55.17
CA ARG A 100 -20.25 -21.61 -55.30
C ARG A 100 -21.00 -21.84 -54.00
N ILE A 101 -20.38 -22.53 -53.04
CA ILE A 101 -20.99 -22.91 -51.76
C ILE A 101 -20.25 -22.16 -50.65
N PRO A 102 -20.74 -20.98 -50.20
CA PRO A 102 -20.17 -20.26 -49.06
C PRO A 102 -20.18 -21.12 -47.80
N TYR A 103 -19.07 -21.14 -47.09
CA TYR A 103 -18.88 -21.88 -45.84
C TYR A 103 -18.75 -20.94 -44.64
N LEU A 104 -17.88 -19.94 -44.75
CA LEU A 104 -17.63 -18.94 -43.70
C LEU A 104 -17.64 -17.55 -44.30
N VAL A 105 -18.35 -16.62 -43.66
CA VAL A 105 -18.20 -15.18 -43.91
C VAL A 105 -17.37 -14.58 -42.78
N VAL A 106 -16.37 -13.78 -43.10
CA VAL A 106 -15.63 -12.98 -42.11
C VAL A 106 -15.94 -11.50 -42.35
N GLU A 107 -16.25 -10.79 -41.27
CA GLU A 107 -16.39 -9.34 -41.23
C GLU A 107 -15.23 -8.77 -40.41
N ASN A 108 -14.41 -7.97 -41.06
CA ASN A 108 -13.24 -7.36 -40.46
C ASN A 108 -13.55 -5.91 -40.06
N LYS A 109 -12.95 -5.44 -38.96
CA LYS A 109 -12.91 -4.02 -38.61
C LYS A 109 -11.50 -3.65 -38.18
N ARG A 110 -11.15 -2.37 -38.27
CA ARG A 110 -9.90 -1.87 -37.68
C ARG A 110 -9.82 -2.20 -36.18
N SER A 111 -8.62 -2.26 -35.63
CA SER A 111 -8.45 -2.36 -34.17
C SER A 111 -9.03 -1.13 -33.45
N ASP A 112 -9.44 -1.32 -32.19
CA ASP A 112 -10.00 -0.28 -31.29
C ASP A 112 -11.37 0.29 -31.70
N VAL A 113 -12.28 -0.51 -32.27
CA VAL A 113 -13.66 -0.07 -32.53
C VAL A 113 -14.48 0.15 -31.26
N SER A 114 -15.45 1.06 -31.34
CA SER A 114 -16.41 1.26 -30.25
C SER A 114 -17.38 0.07 -30.12
N ALA A 115 -18.00 -0.09 -28.95
CA ALA A 115 -19.00 -1.15 -28.74
C ALA A 115 -20.21 -1.03 -29.70
N SER A 116 -20.57 0.21 -30.07
CA SER A 116 -21.62 0.50 -31.06
C SER A 116 -21.21 0.00 -32.43
N ASP A 117 -20.00 0.34 -32.88
CA ASP A 117 -19.48 -0.04 -34.20
C ASP A 117 -19.33 -1.57 -34.31
N ARG A 118 -18.89 -2.23 -33.22
CA ARG A 118 -18.84 -3.69 -33.14
C ARG A 118 -20.22 -4.31 -33.28
N THR A 119 -21.21 -3.78 -32.57
CA THR A 119 -22.59 -4.27 -32.67
C THR A 119 -23.11 -4.13 -34.10
N GLN A 120 -22.84 -2.99 -34.74
CA GLN A 120 -23.17 -2.77 -36.14
C GLN A 120 -22.47 -3.77 -37.06
N ALA A 121 -21.17 -4.01 -36.87
CA ALA A 121 -20.38 -4.99 -37.65
C ALA A 121 -20.91 -6.43 -37.48
N ILE A 122 -21.34 -6.82 -36.29
CA ILE A 122 -22.00 -8.12 -36.08
C ILE A 122 -23.31 -8.19 -36.87
N GLU A 123 -24.15 -7.14 -36.86
CA GLU A 123 -25.35 -7.12 -37.72
C GLU A 123 -24.99 -7.19 -39.21
N GLN A 124 -23.86 -6.59 -39.61
CA GLN A 124 -23.36 -6.69 -40.99
C GLN A 124 -23.00 -8.13 -41.35
N LEU A 125 -22.23 -8.78 -40.48
CA LEU A 125 -21.83 -10.18 -40.61
C LEU A 125 -23.05 -11.09 -40.78
N PHE A 126 -24.06 -10.95 -39.91
CA PHE A 126 -25.29 -11.74 -40.00
C PHE A 126 -26.08 -11.45 -41.27
N GLY A 127 -26.17 -10.19 -41.70
CA GLY A 127 -26.78 -9.83 -42.97
C GLY A 127 -26.10 -10.51 -44.17
N ASN A 128 -24.76 -10.52 -44.17
CA ASN A 128 -23.94 -11.15 -45.19
C ASN A 128 -24.06 -12.68 -45.18
N ALA A 129 -23.85 -13.31 -44.04
CA ALA A 129 -23.89 -14.76 -43.87
C ALA A 129 -25.26 -15.34 -44.26
N ASN A 130 -26.36 -14.73 -43.82
CA ASN A 130 -27.71 -15.17 -44.17
C ASN A 130 -28.01 -15.03 -45.66
N SER A 131 -27.62 -13.90 -46.26
CA SER A 131 -27.87 -13.63 -47.69
C SER A 131 -27.07 -14.57 -48.60
N LEU A 132 -25.84 -14.88 -48.22
CA LEU A 132 -24.97 -15.84 -48.91
C LEU A 132 -25.27 -17.30 -48.55
N ARG A 133 -26.14 -17.54 -47.55
CA ARG A 133 -26.42 -18.86 -46.95
C ARG A 133 -25.16 -19.57 -46.44
N ALA A 134 -24.21 -18.82 -45.91
CA ALA A 134 -23.05 -19.39 -45.24
C ALA A 134 -23.47 -19.92 -43.86
N PRO A 135 -23.11 -21.17 -43.50
CA PRO A 135 -23.43 -21.74 -42.20
C PRO A 135 -22.70 -21.03 -41.05
N PHE A 136 -21.55 -20.41 -41.31
CA PHE A 136 -20.72 -19.79 -40.28
C PHE A 136 -20.41 -18.32 -40.54
N GLY A 137 -20.24 -17.56 -39.46
CA GLY A 137 -19.80 -16.17 -39.47
C GLY A 137 -18.66 -15.93 -38.47
N LEU A 138 -17.69 -15.09 -38.82
CA LEU A 138 -16.61 -14.65 -37.93
C LEU A 138 -16.51 -13.13 -37.95
N TYR A 139 -16.62 -12.50 -36.79
CA TYR A 139 -16.26 -11.12 -36.59
C TYR A 139 -14.82 -11.03 -36.07
N ASP A 140 -14.03 -10.08 -36.57
CA ASP A 140 -12.61 -9.94 -36.21
C ASP A 140 -12.14 -8.47 -36.30
N ASP A 141 -11.66 -7.92 -35.18
CA ASP A 141 -11.06 -6.57 -35.10
C ASP A 141 -9.54 -6.57 -34.80
N GLY A 142 -8.91 -7.75 -34.90
CA GLY A 142 -7.50 -8.00 -34.54
C GLY A 142 -7.29 -8.28 -33.05
N GLY A 143 -7.94 -7.51 -32.17
CA GLY A 143 -7.85 -7.70 -30.72
C GLY A 143 -8.83 -8.74 -30.18
N GLU A 144 -10.08 -8.69 -30.62
CA GLU A 144 -11.15 -9.62 -30.28
C GLU A 144 -11.77 -10.21 -31.55
N SER A 145 -12.32 -11.41 -31.41
CA SER A 145 -13.06 -12.07 -32.48
C SER A 145 -14.21 -12.88 -31.90
N ILE A 146 -15.30 -13.00 -32.66
CA ILE A 146 -16.48 -13.76 -32.25
C ILE A 146 -16.91 -14.65 -33.41
N PHE A 147 -16.96 -15.95 -33.17
CA PHE A 147 -17.34 -16.98 -34.12
C PHE A 147 -18.80 -17.40 -33.89
N PHE A 148 -19.57 -17.55 -34.97
CA PHE A 148 -21.01 -17.80 -34.94
C PHE A 148 -21.42 -18.99 -35.83
N ASP A 149 -22.36 -19.80 -35.35
CA ASP A 149 -23.14 -20.75 -36.15
C ASP A 149 -24.44 -20.09 -36.63
N VAL A 150 -24.38 -19.52 -37.84
CA VAL A 150 -25.50 -18.78 -38.42
C VAL A 150 -26.54 -19.74 -39.02
N GLY A 151 -26.11 -20.92 -39.49
CA GLY A 151 -26.95 -21.86 -40.23
C GLY A 151 -27.99 -22.58 -39.37
N ASN A 152 -27.66 -22.86 -38.10
CA ASN A 152 -28.51 -23.67 -37.22
C ASN A 152 -29.43 -22.86 -36.28
N PHE A 153 -29.38 -21.52 -36.34
CA PHE A 153 -30.14 -20.64 -35.44
C PHE A 153 -31.03 -19.65 -36.21
N PRO A 154 -32.09 -19.11 -35.57
CA PRO A 154 -32.87 -18.03 -36.17
C PRO A 154 -31.98 -16.82 -36.50
N SER A 155 -32.27 -16.14 -37.62
CA SER A 155 -31.49 -14.99 -38.10
C SER A 155 -31.48 -13.79 -37.15
N THR A 156 -32.32 -13.76 -36.13
CA THR A 156 -32.38 -12.73 -35.07
C THR A 156 -31.65 -13.13 -33.78
N GLU A 157 -31.25 -14.39 -33.64
CA GLU A 157 -30.52 -14.85 -32.46
C GLU A 157 -29.05 -14.42 -32.57
N ARG A 158 -28.44 -13.98 -31.46
CA ARG A 158 -27.07 -13.45 -31.42
C ARG A 158 -26.25 -14.02 -30.27
N ILE A 159 -26.92 -14.55 -29.25
CA ILE A 159 -26.28 -15.01 -28.02
C ILE A 159 -26.15 -16.53 -28.09
N ALA A 160 -27.23 -17.24 -28.48
CA ALA A 160 -27.21 -18.70 -28.52
C ALA A 160 -26.39 -19.28 -29.68
N ASN A 161 -26.10 -18.48 -30.70
CA ASN A 161 -25.29 -18.90 -31.85
C ASN A 161 -23.80 -18.55 -31.75
N GLU A 162 -23.36 -17.90 -30.68
CA GLU A 162 -21.92 -17.72 -30.40
C GLU A 162 -21.27 -19.09 -30.18
N ARG A 163 -20.13 -19.33 -30.83
CA ARG A 163 -19.35 -20.59 -30.81
C ARG A 163 -17.93 -20.41 -30.30
N GLY A 164 -17.63 -19.23 -29.74
CA GLY A 164 -16.31 -18.85 -29.25
C GLY A 164 -15.68 -17.78 -30.12
N ASP A 165 -14.38 -17.90 -30.39
CA ASP A 165 -13.62 -16.95 -31.18
C ASP A 165 -12.99 -17.61 -32.42
N ARG A 166 -12.08 -16.90 -33.11
CA ARG A 166 -11.42 -17.43 -34.32
C ARG A 166 -10.71 -18.77 -34.10
N ASP A 167 -10.25 -19.07 -32.89
CA ASP A 167 -9.54 -20.30 -32.57
C ASP A 167 -10.50 -21.49 -32.51
N ASN A 168 -11.79 -21.26 -32.23
CA ASN A 168 -12.85 -22.28 -32.29
C ASN A 168 -13.28 -22.63 -33.72
N LEU A 169 -12.83 -21.90 -34.74
CA LEU A 169 -13.08 -22.26 -36.14
C LEU A 169 -12.39 -23.58 -36.49
N ALA A 170 -13.08 -24.48 -37.20
CA ALA A 170 -12.52 -25.76 -37.64
C ALA A 170 -11.33 -25.55 -38.59
N ALA A 171 -10.34 -26.45 -38.54
CA ALA A 171 -9.35 -26.54 -39.61
C ALA A 171 -10.03 -27.10 -40.87
N GLN A 172 -9.89 -26.39 -41.99
CA GLN A 172 -10.58 -26.68 -43.25
C GLN A 172 -12.10 -26.83 -43.02
N TYR A 173 -12.69 -27.93 -43.47
CA TYR A 173 -14.14 -28.20 -43.35
C TYR A 173 -14.40 -29.31 -42.32
N GLY A 174 -13.47 -29.50 -41.38
CA GLY A 174 -13.54 -30.52 -40.34
C GLY A 174 -14.58 -30.22 -39.26
N ALA A 175 -14.65 -31.12 -38.26
CA ALA A 175 -15.44 -30.86 -37.06
C ALA A 175 -14.84 -29.70 -36.27
N GLN A 176 -15.70 -28.89 -35.66
CA GLN A 176 -15.25 -27.83 -34.77
C GLN A 176 -14.48 -28.44 -33.59
N PRO A 177 -13.31 -27.88 -33.23
CA PRO A 177 -12.57 -28.34 -32.08
C PRO A 177 -13.42 -28.15 -30.81
N GLU A 178 -13.51 -29.18 -29.98
CA GLU A 178 -14.18 -29.09 -28.67
C GLU A 178 -13.50 -28.04 -27.78
N PHE A 179 -12.17 -27.93 -27.85
CA PHE A 179 -11.34 -27.01 -27.09
C PHE A 179 -10.34 -26.27 -27.98
N ALA A 180 -10.16 -24.97 -27.74
CA ALA A 180 -9.25 -24.11 -28.49
C ALA A 180 -7.79 -24.19 -27.97
N HIS A 181 -7.61 -24.27 -26.65
CA HIS A 181 -6.28 -24.20 -26.03
C HIS A 181 -5.73 -25.60 -25.69
N TRP A 182 -4.61 -25.96 -26.31
CA TRP A 182 -3.94 -27.26 -26.17
C TRP A 182 -2.44 -27.08 -25.94
N VAL A 183 -1.88 -27.84 -25.00
CA VAL A 183 -0.46 -27.71 -24.61
C VAL A 183 0.45 -27.90 -25.81
N GLY A 184 1.22 -26.86 -26.14
CA GLY A 184 2.22 -26.87 -27.20
C GLY A 184 1.69 -26.77 -28.63
N ARG A 185 0.39 -26.55 -28.83
CA ARG A 185 -0.21 -26.31 -30.16
C ARG A 185 -0.35 -24.82 -30.47
N ALA A 186 -0.60 -24.49 -31.74
CA ALA A 186 -1.00 -23.14 -32.12
C ALA A 186 -2.33 -22.78 -31.45
N GLY A 187 -2.37 -21.66 -30.73
CA GLY A 187 -3.52 -21.25 -29.91
C GLY A 187 -3.48 -21.72 -28.45
N ASP A 188 -2.37 -22.28 -27.94
CA ASP A 188 -2.18 -22.45 -26.50
C ASP A 188 -2.15 -21.09 -25.76
N ILE A 189 -2.23 -21.15 -24.43
CA ILE A 189 -2.11 -19.99 -23.55
C ILE A 189 -0.75 -19.32 -23.69
N THR A 190 -0.68 -18.02 -23.42
CA THR A 190 0.55 -17.24 -23.60
C THR A 190 0.87 -16.38 -22.38
N ALA A 191 2.17 -16.16 -22.16
CA ALA A 191 2.64 -15.19 -21.19
C ALA A 191 2.36 -13.77 -21.69
N GLU A 192 1.78 -12.93 -20.83
CA GLU A 192 1.31 -11.60 -21.22
C GLU A 192 2.07 -10.49 -20.47
N PRO A 193 2.20 -9.27 -21.03
CA PRO A 193 2.76 -8.13 -20.32
C PRO A 193 1.95 -7.78 -19.06
N ARG A 194 2.63 -7.23 -18.04
CA ARG A 194 2.04 -6.81 -16.75
C ARG A 194 0.68 -6.11 -16.91
N ALA A 195 0.57 -5.12 -17.79
CA ALA A 195 -0.63 -4.31 -17.95
C ALA A 195 -1.84 -5.10 -18.50
N VAL A 196 -1.59 -6.18 -19.26
CA VAL A 196 -2.64 -7.07 -19.76
C VAL A 196 -3.08 -8.00 -18.64
N VAL A 197 -2.12 -8.61 -17.92
CA VAL A 197 -2.38 -9.48 -16.77
C VAL A 197 -3.21 -8.76 -15.71
N GLU A 198 -2.79 -7.55 -15.30
CA GLU A 198 -3.48 -6.74 -14.30
C GLU A 198 -4.93 -6.43 -14.71
N ARG A 199 -5.13 -6.01 -15.97
CA ARG A 199 -6.46 -5.69 -16.49
C ARG A 199 -7.39 -6.90 -16.50
N LYS A 200 -6.87 -8.08 -16.87
CA LYS A 200 -7.63 -9.32 -16.95
C LYS A 200 -7.98 -9.87 -15.56
N ILE A 201 -7.06 -9.75 -14.60
CA ILE A 201 -7.32 -10.02 -13.17
C ILE A 201 -8.44 -9.09 -12.65
N ARG A 202 -8.29 -7.77 -12.85
CA ARG A 202 -9.27 -6.77 -12.42
C ARG A 202 -10.64 -7.02 -13.04
N TYR A 203 -10.66 -7.34 -14.33
CA TYR A 203 -11.88 -7.67 -15.05
C TYR A 203 -12.54 -8.94 -14.48
N ALA A 204 -11.80 -10.04 -14.31
CA ALA A 204 -12.31 -11.27 -13.71
C ALA A 204 -12.89 -11.04 -12.30
N HIS A 205 -12.16 -10.34 -11.44
CA HIS A 205 -12.63 -10.00 -10.10
C HIS A 205 -13.90 -9.13 -10.12
N SER A 206 -13.97 -8.12 -11.01
CA SER A 206 -15.15 -7.25 -11.12
C SER A 206 -16.43 -8.02 -11.47
N ARG A 207 -16.31 -9.12 -12.22
CA ARG A 207 -17.44 -10.01 -12.52
C ARG A 207 -17.97 -10.69 -11.28
N ILE A 208 -17.10 -11.07 -10.35
CA ILE A 208 -17.49 -11.68 -9.08
C ILE A 208 -18.05 -10.63 -8.12
N TRP A 209 -17.41 -9.47 -8.01
CA TRP A 209 -17.77 -8.40 -7.06
C TRP A 209 -19.13 -7.74 -7.37
N ALA A 210 -19.59 -7.79 -8.62
CA ALA A 210 -20.92 -7.35 -9.05
C ALA A 210 -21.29 -5.90 -8.65
N GLY A 211 -20.28 -5.02 -8.58
CA GLY A 211 -20.44 -3.59 -8.30
C GLY A 211 -20.74 -3.25 -6.83
N GLY A 212 -20.06 -3.92 -5.88
CA GLY A 212 -20.19 -3.65 -4.43
C GLY A 212 -21.33 -4.40 -3.74
N LYS A 213 -22.02 -5.31 -4.44
CA LYS A 213 -23.12 -6.12 -3.85
C LYS A 213 -22.64 -7.32 -3.04
N ARG A 214 -21.33 -7.60 -3.03
CA ARG A 214 -20.73 -8.70 -2.29
C ARG A 214 -19.60 -8.17 -1.43
N ASP A 215 -19.46 -8.80 -0.27
CA ASP A 215 -18.33 -8.61 0.62
C ASP A 215 -17.00 -8.79 -0.14
N PRO A 216 -16.03 -7.85 -0.02
CA PRO A 216 -14.77 -7.90 -0.73
C PRO A 216 -13.93 -9.14 -0.44
N LEU A 217 -13.88 -9.59 0.82
CA LEU A 217 -13.13 -10.80 1.19
C LEU A 217 -13.75 -12.03 0.56
N LYS A 218 -15.08 -12.16 0.56
CA LYS A 218 -15.78 -13.26 -0.13
C LYS A 218 -15.60 -13.22 -1.63
N ALA A 219 -15.71 -12.05 -2.25
CA ALA A 219 -15.51 -11.91 -3.69
C ALA A 219 -14.08 -12.30 -4.10
N PHE A 220 -13.11 -11.93 -3.27
CA PHE A 220 -11.74 -12.33 -3.46
C PHE A 220 -11.51 -13.83 -3.21
N ASP A 221 -12.07 -14.38 -2.13
CA ASP A 221 -11.96 -15.81 -1.81
C ASP A 221 -12.44 -16.67 -2.98
N GLU A 222 -13.60 -16.34 -3.57
CA GLU A 222 -14.12 -17.01 -4.77
C GLU A 222 -13.22 -16.86 -6.01
N TRP A 223 -12.66 -15.66 -6.20
CA TRP A 223 -11.70 -15.43 -7.27
C TRP A 223 -10.44 -16.28 -7.10
N SER A 224 -9.95 -16.39 -5.87
CA SER A 224 -8.74 -17.13 -5.51
C SER A 224 -8.88 -18.63 -5.78
N LYS A 225 -10.07 -19.21 -5.55
CA LYS A 225 -10.39 -20.62 -5.88
C LYS A 225 -10.32 -20.89 -7.38
N LEU A 226 -10.85 -19.98 -8.19
CA LEU A 226 -10.79 -20.08 -9.66
C LEU A 226 -9.36 -19.92 -10.18
N LEU A 227 -8.59 -19.00 -9.61
CA LEU A 227 -7.18 -18.85 -9.94
C LEU A 227 -6.38 -20.11 -9.60
N PHE A 228 -6.61 -20.70 -8.44
CA PHE A 228 -5.94 -21.93 -8.02
C PHE A 228 -6.24 -23.10 -8.96
N ALA A 229 -7.51 -23.26 -9.37
CA ALA A 229 -7.91 -24.24 -10.37
C ALA A 229 -7.22 -24.01 -11.73
N LYS A 230 -7.03 -22.75 -12.13
CA LYS A 230 -6.32 -22.39 -13.37
C LYS A 230 -4.83 -22.70 -13.29
N VAL A 231 -4.14 -22.29 -12.22
CA VAL A 231 -2.70 -22.54 -12.03
C VAL A 231 -2.43 -24.05 -12.01
N HIS A 232 -3.31 -24.82 -11.37
CA HIS A 232 -3.26 -26.28 -11.39
C HIS A 232 -3.37 -26.85 -12.82
N ASP A 233 -4.37 -26.42 -13.60
CA ASP A 233 -4.55 -26.82 -15.00
C ASP A 233 -3.33 -26.49 -15.86
N GLU A 234 -2.70 -25.33 -15.62
CA GLU A 234 -1.50 -24.91 -16.34
C GLU A 234 -0.29 -25.82 -16.08
N ARG A 235 -0.08 -26.22 -14.82
CA ARG A 235 1.07 -27.04 -14.39
C ARG A 235 0.93 -28.52 -14.80
N TRP A 236 -0.29 -29.04 -14.76
CA TRP A 236 -0.52 -30.50 -14.82
C TRP A 236 -1.17 -31.00 -16.11
N THR A 237 -1.53 -30.12 -17.04
CA THR A 237 -1.99 -30.58 -18.37
C THR A 237 -0.81 -31.19 -19.14
N PRO A 238 -0.89 -32.46 -19.56
CA PRO A 238 0.19 -33.10 -20.33
C PRO A 238 0.40 -32.44 -21.71
N GLN A 239 1.59 -32.63 -22.28
CA GLN A 239 1.89 -32.27 -23.67
C GLN A 239 0.81 -32.82 -24.61
N ASP A 240 0.35 -32.01 -25.57
CA ASP A 240 -0.74 -32.35 -26.50
C ASP A 240 -2.09 -32.67 -25.83
N GLY A 241 -2.28 -32.30 -24.56
CA GLY A 241 -3.56 -32.34 -23.86
C GLY A 241 -4.35 -31.03 -23.95
N PRO A 242 -5.69 -31.07 -23.86
CA PRO A 242 -6.51 -29.86 -23.83
C PRO A 242 -6.45 -29.23 -22.44
N ARG A 243 -6.22 -27.90 -22.39
CA ARG A 243 -6.40 -27.13 -21.14
C ARG A 243 -7.83 -27.31 -20.66
N ARG A 244 -8.07 -27.65 -19.40
CA ARG A 244 -9.44 -27.86 -18.89
C ARG A 244 -10.04 -26.57 -18.36
N PHE A 245 -9.21 -25.55 -18.05
CA PHE A 245 -9.66 -24.20 -17.69
C PHE A 245 -9.90 -23.34 -18.94
N GLN A 246 -10.92 -23.70 -19.71
CA GLN A 246 -11.39 -22.92 -20.87
C GLN A 246 -12.87 -23.21 -21.11
N VAL A 247 -13.51 -22.42 -21.97
CA VAL A 247 -14.88 -22.69 -22.48
C VAL A 247 -14.78 -23.50 -23.77
N GLY A 248 -15.41 -24.67 -23.81
CA GLY A 248 -15.48 -25.49 -25.02
C GLY A 248 -16.54 -25.03 -26.01
N THR A 249 -16.45 -25.49 -27.24
CA THR A 249 -17.44 -25.25 -28.30
C THR A 249 -18.74 -25.97 -27.97
N ASP A 250 -19.89 -25.29 -28.12
CA ASP A 250 -21.23 -25.80 -27.75
C ASP A 250 -21.40 -26.22 -26.28
N GLU A 251 -20.49 -25.79 -25.41
CA GLU A 251 -20.52 -26.21 -24.03
C GLU A 251 -21.48 -25.36 -23.19
N THR A 252 -22.38 -26.03 -22.47
CA THR A 252 -23.29 -25.34 -21.53
C THR A 252 -22.53 -24.75 -20.35
N SER A 253 -23.04 -23.65 -19.77
CA SER A 253 -22.46 -23.04 -18.58
C SER A 253 -22.28 -24.03 -17.42
N ALA A 254 -23.24 -24.94 -17.26
CA ALA A 254 -23.18 -25.98 -16.23
C ALA A 254 -22.04 -26.99 -16.48
N ALA A 255 -21.77 -27.35 -17.74
CA ALA A 255 -20.67 -28.26 -18.08
C ALA A 255 -19.30 -27.61 -17.81
N VAL A 256 -19.12 -26.34 -18.20
CA VAL A 256 -17.90 -25.57 -17.88
C VAL A 256 -17.70 -25.48 -16.37
N ALA A 257 -18.74 -25.06 -15.64
CA ALA A 257 -18.69 -24.92 -14.18
C ALA A 257 -18.31 -26.26 -13.51
N ASN A 258 -18.98 -27.36 -13.88
CA ASN A 258 -18.66 -28.69 -13.37
C ASN A 258 -17.21 -29.11 -13.64
N ARG A 259 -16.64 -28.75 -14.81
CA ARG A 259 -15.23 -29.03 -15.10
C ARG A 259 -14.30 -28.21 -14.21
N VAL A 260 -14.59 -26.93 -14.00
CA VAL A 260 -13.81 -26.05 -13.12
C VAL A 260 -13.89 -26.52 -11.66
N HIS A 261 -15.06 -26.95 -11.18
CA HIS A 261 -15.19 -27.59 -9.87
C HIS A 261 -14.28 -28.81 -9.74
N ARG A 262 -14.26 -29.70 -10.73
CA ARG A 262 -13.38 -30.88 -10.74
C ARG A 262 -11.89 -30.54 -10.83
N LEU A 263 -11.53 -29.42 -11.45
CA LEU A 263 -10.16 -28.92 -11.46
C LEU A 263 -9.78 -28.42 -10.07
N PHE A 264 -10.64 -27.60 -9.47
CA PHE A 264 -10.44 -27.12 -8.11
C PHE A 264 -10.33 -28.26 -7.10
N ASP A 265 -11.21 -29.27 -7.16
CA ASP A 265 -11.16 -30.43 -6.27
C ASP A 265 -9.88 -31.25 -6.44
N ARG A 266 -9.34 -31.37 -7.67
CA ARG A 266 -8.04 -31.99 -7.91
C ARG A 266 -6.89 -31.17 -7.34
N ALA A 267 -6.91 -29.86 -7.55
CA ALA A 267 -5.92 -28.95 -7.02
C ALA A 267 -5.85 -29.00 -5.48
N LYS A 268 -7.01 -29.05 -4.80
CA LYS A 268 -7.09 -29.26 -3.34
C LYS A 268 -6.49 -30.60 -2.91
N GLY A 269 -6.75 -31.66 -3.66
CA GLY A 269 -6.23 -33.00 -3.33
C GLY A 269 -4.70 -33.09 -3.44
N GLU A 270 -4.10 -32.35 -4.38
CA GLU A 270 -2.65 -32.28 -4.52
C GLU A 270 -1.99 -31.37 -3.49
N ASP A 271 -2.65 -30.26 -3.14
CA ASP A 271 -2.15 -29.34 -2.12
C ASP A 271 -3.24 -28.93 -1.12
N PRO A 272 -3.48 -29.79 -0.10
CA PRO A 272 -4.50 -29.55 0.91
C PRO A 272 -4.12 -28.42 1.88
N SER A 273 -2.91 -27.86 1.78
CA SER A 273 -2.47 -26.78 2.68
C SER A 273 -3.11 -25.44 2.35
N ILE A 274 -3.60 -25.24 1.13
CA ILE A 274 -4.17 -23.96 0.68
C ILE A 274 -5.68 -23.91 0.92
N PHE A 275 -6.40 -25.00 0.66
CA PHE A 275 -7.84 -25.10 0.84
C PHE A 275 -8.20 -26.43 1.47
N ASP A 276 -9.03 -26.41 2.52
CA ASP A 276 -9.57 -27.63 3.11
C ASP A 276 -10.43 -28.41 2.10
N GLU A 277 -10.51 -29.73 2.27
CA GLU A 277 -11.28 -30.62 1.38
C GLU A 277 -12.75 -30.19 1.21
N ASN A 278 -13.33 -29.60 2.26
CA ASN A 278 -14.73 -29.17 2.30
C ASN A 278 -15.00 -27.85 1.56
N VAL A 279 -13.98 -27.05 1.26
CA VAL A 279 -14.15 -25.76 0.59
C VAL A 279 -14.61 -25.99 -0.85
N LYS A 280 -15.64 -25.26 -1.29
CA LYS A 280 -16.14 -25.29 -2.67
C LYS A 280 -16.17 -23.89 -3.25
N ILE A 281 -16.20 -23.83 -4.57
CA ILE A 281 -16.51 -22.60 -5.30
C ILE A 281 -18.01 -22.32 -5.10
N GLU A 282 -18.35 -21.17 -4.56
CA GLU A 282 -19.73 -20.73 -4.29
C GLU A 282 -20.15 -19.61 -5.26
N LEU A 283 -19.99 -19.89 -6.55
CA LEU A 283 -20.37 -19.00 -7.64
C LEU A 283 -21.44 -19.64 -8.53
N PRO A 284 -22.43 -18.85 -9.01
CA PRO A 284 -23.31 -19.31 -10.07
C PRO A 284 -22.53 -19.70 -11.33
N ASP A 285 -22.95 -20.74 -12.05
CA ASP A 285 -22.29 -21.25 -13.26
C ASP A 285 -21.92 -20.14 -14.26
N ARG A 286 -22.86 -19.22 -14.49
CA ARG A 286 -22.66 -18.07 -15.39
C ARG A 286 -21.45 -17.22 -14.98
N LYS A 287 -21.24 -17.01 -13.67
CA LYS A 287 -20.12 -16.22 -13.15
C LYS A 287 -18.79 -16.96 -13.31
N ILE A 288 -18.78 -18.28 -13.12
CA ILE A 288 -17.61 -19.11 -13.37
C ILE A 288 -17.20 -18.99 -14.85
N VAL A 289 -18.15 -19.12 -15.78
CA VAL A 289 -17.89 -18.95 -17.22
C VAL A 289 -17.36 -17.57 -17.56
N GLU A 290 -17.93 -16.50 -16.98
CA GLU A 290 -17.43 -15.11 -17.19
C GLU A 290 -15.95 -14.97 -16.78
N VAL A 291 -15.53 -15.61 -15.69
CA VAL A 291 -14.14 -15.60 -15.21
C VAL A 291 -13.24 -16.49 -16.08
N VAL A 292 -13.71 -17.67 -16.47
CA VAL A 292 -12.96 -18.57 -17.37
C VAL A 292 -12.69 -17.88 -18.71
N LYS A 293 -13.69 -17.27 -19.34
CA LYS A 293 -13.52 -16.50 -20.59
C LYS A 293 -12.48 -15.38 -20.42
N ALA A 294 -12.44 -14.74 -19.26
CA ALA A 294 -11.48 -13.68 -18.98
C ALA A 294 -10.03 -14.16 -18.87
N LEU A 295 -9.80 -15.34 -18.27
CA LEU A 295 -8.46 -15.81 -17.90
C LEU A 295 -7.91 -16.92 -18.82
N GLN A 296 -8.74 -17.61 -19.60
CA GLN A 296 -8.35 -18.84 -20.31
C GLN A 296 -7.16 -18.70 -21.27
N LYS A 297 -6.89 -17.52 -21.83
CA LYS A 297 -5.81 -17.29 -22.82
C LYS A 297 -4.45 -16.96 -22.20
N ILE A 298 -4.43 -16.56 -20.93
CA ILE A 298 -3.25 -16.03 -20.26
C ILE A 298 -2.59 -17.16 -19.50
N SER A 299 -1.27 -17.27 -19.55
CA SER A 299 -0.52 -18.13 -18.64
C SER A 299 -0.11 -17.36 -17.38
N PHE A 300 -0.43 -17.89 -16.21
CA PHE A 300 0.14 -17.43 -14.94
C PHE A 300 1.43 -18.18 -14.58
N VAL A 301 1.70 -19.35 -15.15
CA VAL A 301 2.93 -20.10 -14.85
C VAL A 301 4.12 -19.60 -15.67
N ASP A 302 3.89 -19.31 -16.97
CA ASP A 302 4.95 -18.91 -17.90
C ASP A 302 5.18 -17.38 -17.91
N THR A 303 4.28 -16.59 -17.31
CA THR A 303 4.48 -15.16 -17.18
C THR A 303 5.63 -14.89 -16.20
N THR A 304 6.54 -13.99 -16.56
CA THR A 304 7.69 -13.65 -15.71
C THR A 304 7.21 -13.21 -14.33
N VAL A 305 7.90 -13.69 -13.30
CA VAL A 305 7.73 -13.35 -11.88
C VAL A 305 7.47 -11.87 -11.65
N ASP A 306 8.28 -11.01 -12.28
CA ASP A 306 8.19 -9.56 -12.11
C ASP A 306 6.86 -8.99 -12.63
N ASN A 307 6.34 -9.54 -13.74
CA ASN A 307 5.06 -9.13 -14.32
C ASN A 307 3.88 -9.63 -13.50
N ILE A 308 3.92 -10.87 -12.99
CA ILE A 308 2.88 -11.40 -12.11
C ILE A 308 2.89 -10.61 -10.80
N GLY A 309 4.05 -10.45 -10.17
CA GLY A 309 4.18 -9.79 -8.87
C GLY A 309 3.67 -8.38 -8.92
N ALA A 310 4.11 -7.63 -9.91
CA ALA A 310 3.65 -6.26 -10.04
C ALA A 310 2.14 -6.14 -10.39
N ALA A 311 1.59 -7.07 -11.19
CA ALA A 311 0.16 -7.06 -11.54
C ALA A 311 -0.73 -7.43 -10.34
N PHE A 312 -0.33 -8.46 -9.57
CA PHE A 312 -1.03 -8.85 -8.35
C PHE A 312 -0.89 -7.79 -7.26
N GLU A 313 0.28 -7.18 -7.10
CA GLU A 313 0.49 -6.07 -6.15
C GLU A 313 -0.43 -4.88 -6.42
N ASP A 314 -0.53 -4.43 -7.67
CA ASP A 314 -1.42 -3.32 -8.02
C ASP A 314 -2.89 -3.67 -7.76
N PHE A 315 -3.27 -4.92 -8.09
CA PHE A 315 -4.59 -5.45 -7.85
C PHE A 315 -4.92 -5.56 -6.36
N PHE A 316 -4.09 -6.25 -5.58
CA PHE A 316 -4.19 -6.40 -4.13
C PHE A 316 -4.25 -5.05 -3.44
N GLY A 317 -3.33 -4.15 -3.80
CA GLY A 317 -3.38 -2.78 -3.35
C GLY A 317 -4.77 -2.20 -3.63
N SER A 318 -5.27 -2.24 -4.88
CA SER A 318 -6.54 -1.57 -5.21
C SER A 318 -7.79 -2.17 -4.56
N VAL A 319 -7.86 -3.50 -4.37
CA VAL A 319 -9.05 -4.19 -3.85
C VAL A 319 -9.12 -4.12 -2.33
N PHE A 320 -7.97 -4.25 -1.66
CA PHE A 320 -7.93 -4.30 -0.20
C PHE A 320 -7.74 -2.91 0.45
N ARG A 321 -7.58 -1.86 -0.36
CA ARG A 321 -7.58 -0.46 0.09
C ARG A 321 -9.03 0.02 0.33
N GLY A 322 -9.42 0.20 1.59
CA GLY A 322 -10.61 0.97 1.99
C GLY A 322 -11.64 0.20 2.82
N GLU A 323 -12.21 -0.89 2.30
CA GLU A 323 -13.44 -1.49 2.86
C GLU A 323 -13.21 -2.48 4.04
N LEU A 324 -11.97 -2.93 4.27
CA LEU A 324 -11.66 -3.98 5.27
C LEU A 324 -10.89 -3.51 6.50
N GLY A 325 -10.50 -2.23 6.58
CA GLY A 325 -9.73 -1.70 7.72
C GLY A 325 -8.35 -2.31 7.92
N GLN A 326 -7.86 -3.15 7.00
CA GLN A 326 -6.59 -3.86 7.12
C GLN A 326 -5.43 -3.05 6.51
N TYR A 327 -4.40 -2.83 7.33
CA TYR A 327 -3.25 -1.98 6.99
C TYR A 327 -2.13 -2.77 6.30
N PHE A 328 -2.16 -2.88 4.97
CA PHE A 328 -1.09 -3.55 4.23
C PHE A 328 0.20 -2.72 4.20
N THR A 329 1.33 -3.37 4.47
CA THR A 329 2.65 -2.77 4.34
C THR A 329 3.03 -2.61 2.88
N MET A 330 3.31 -1.38 2.46
CA MET A 330 3.77 -1.08 1.11
C MET A 330 5.14 -1.72 0.85
N ARG A 331 5.34 -2.20 -0.38
CA ARG A 331 6.55 -2.95 -0.79
C ARG A 331 7.86 -2.21 -0.53
N GLN A 332 7.85 -0.88 -0.63
CA GLN A 332 9.02 -0.06 -0.34
C GLN A 332 9.48 -0.21 1.12
N ILE A 333 8.54 -0.22 2.07
CA ILE A 333 8.85 -0.43 3.49
C ILE A 333 9.29 -1.87 3.72
N ALA A 334 8.56 -2.85 3.17
CA ALA A 334 8.88 -4.26 3.31
C ALA A 334 10.29 -4.60 2.79
N ARG A 335 10.61 -4.11 1.58
CA ARG A 335 11.92 -4.29 0.95
C ARG A 335 13.04 -3.72 1.80
N PHE A 336 12.88 -2.50 2.30
CA PHE A 336 13.86 -1.86 3.16
C PHE A 336 14.10 -2.65 4.45
N ALA A 337 13.04 -3.08 5.13
CA ALA A 337 13.17 -3.85 6.37
C ALA A 337 13.90 -5.18 6.16
N VAL A 338 13.51 -5.94 5.12
CA VAL A 338 14.18 -7.21 4.76
C VAL A 338 15.65 -6.96 4.39
N ALA A 339 15.96 -5.87 3.69
CA ALA A 339 17.32 -5.52 3.30
C ALA A 339 18.24 -5.23 4.51
N VAL A 340 17.70 -4.60 5.55
CA VAL A 340 18.44 -4.32 6.81
C VAL A 340 18.68 -5.61 7.62
N LEU A 341 17.77 -6.59 7.53
CA LEU A 341 17.90 -7.89 8.19
C LEU A 341 18.95 -8.80 7.56
N GLU A 342 19.33 -8.55 6.30
CA GLU A 342 20.38 -9.29 5.58
C GLU A 342 20.16 -10.81 5.66
N ILE A 343 18.98 -11.26 5.23
CA ILE A 343 18.54 -12.65 5.32
C ILE A 343 19.34 -13.53 4.34
N SER A 344 19.80 -14.67 4.83
CA SER A 344 20.54 -15.69 4.08
C SER A 344 19.70 -16.95 3.85
N PRO A 345 20.09 -17.84 2.90
CA PRO A 345 19.41 -19.12 2.68
C PRO A 345 19.43 -20.08 3.89
N ASP A 346 20.29 -19.84 4.88
CA ASP A 346 20.40 -20.68 6.08
C ASP A 346 19.51 -20.18 7.23
N ASP A 347 18.91 -18.99 7.09
CA ASP A 347 18.06 -18.40 8.11
C ASP A 347 16.68 -19.06 8.16
N TYR A 348 16.09 -19.16 9.35
CA TYR A 348 14.68 -19.51 9.55
C TYR A 348 13.91 -18.23 9.83
N VAL A 349 12.98 -17.89 8.94
CA VAL A 349 12.28 -16.61 8.90
C VAL A 349 10.82 -16.78 9.26
N LEU A 350 10.33 -15.97 10.20
CA LEU A 350 8.91 -15.89 10.56
C LEU A 350 8.36 -14.48 10.33
N ASP A 351 7.18 -14.40 9.72
CA ASP A 351 6.26 -13.26 9.89
C ASP A 351 5.07 -13.67 10.79
N PRO A 352 4.99 -13.17 12.03
CA PRO A 352 3.95 -13.58 12.99
C PRO A 352 2.57 -13.00 12.66
N THR A 353 2.49 -12.06 11.71
CA THR A 353 1.27 -11.35 11.32
C THR A 353 1.32 -11.08 9.81
N ALA A 354 1.35 -12.16 9.02
CA ALA A 354 1.77 -12.17 7.64
C ALA A 354 0.86 -11.39 6.68
N GLY A 355 -0.42 -11.20 7.00
CA GLY A 355 -1.38 -10.52 6.13
C GLY A 355 -1.45 -11.20 4.76
N SER A 356 -1.22 -10.44 3.68
CA SER A 356 -1.14 -10.97 2.30
C SER A 356 0.25 -11.50 1.90
N GLY A 357 1.21 -11.54 2.82
CA GLY A 357 2.55 -12.08 2.59
C GLY A 357 3.57 -11.08 2.02
N GLY A 358 3.34 -9.77 2.14
CA GLY A 358 4.20 -8.75 1.54
C GLY A 358 5.66 -8.80 2.01
N PHE A 359 5.90 -9.04 3.30
CA PHE A 359 7.26 -9.24 3.82
C PHE A 359 7.87 -10.55 3.35
N LEU A 360 7.13 -11.66 3.48
CA LEU A 360 7.62 -12.99 3.10
C LEU A 360 7.97 -13.08 1.60
N LEU A 361 7.19 -12.39 0.75
CA LEU A 361 7.53 -12.26 -0.66
C LEU A 361 8.87 -11.52 -0.86
N GLU A 362 9.10 -10.41 -0.15
CA GLU A 362 10.38 -9.68 -0.21
C GLU A 362 11.55 -10.50 0.35
N VAL A 363 11.32 -11.32 1.38
CA VAL A 363 12.30 -12.28 1.90
C VAL A 363 12.75 -13.23 0.79
N LEU A 364 11.80 -13.88 0.11
CA LEU A 364 12.09 -14.82 -0.97
C LEU A 364 12.85 -14.13 -2.12
N LEU A 365 12.35 -12.99 -2.60
CA LEU A 365 12.94 -12.28 -3.74
C LEU A 365 14.39 -11.84 -3.46
N GLN A 366 14.68 -11.33 -2.26
CA GLN A 366 16.03 -10.88 -1.91
C GLN A 366 16.99 -12.05 -1.68
N VAL A 367 16.53 -13.13 -1.03
CA VAL A 367 17.35 -14.34 -0.83
C VAL A 367 17.68 -15.00 -2.16
N TRP A 368 16.73 -15.11 -3.10
CA TRP A 368 17.00 -15.65 -4.42
C TRP A 368 17.94 -14.79 -5.24
N HIS A 369 17.82 -13.46 -5.15
CA HIS A 369 18.77 -12.56 -5.78
C HIS A 369 20.19 -12.78 -5.25
N ASN A 370 20.33 -12.93 -3.93
CA ASN A 370 21.60 -13.29 -3.31
C ASN A 370 22.10 -14.66 -3.79
N ILE A 371 21.21 -15.65 -3.93
CA ILE A 371 21.56 -16.97 -4.45
C ILE A 371 22.10 -16.89 -5.89
N ASP A 372 21.46 -16.09 -6.74
CA ASP A 372 21.88 -15.93 -8.14
C ASP A 372 23.27 -15.34 -8.28
N ASN A 373 23.57 -14.33 -7.46
CA ASN A 373 24.83 -13.63 -7.48
C ASN A 373 25.96 -14.45 -6.83
N THR A 374 25.63 -15.32 -5.87
CA THR A 374 26.61 -16.04 -5.05
C THR A 374 26.90 -17.45 -5.54
N TYR A 375 25.90 -18.17 -6.04
CA TYR A 375 26.01 -19.60 -6.36
C TYR A 375 25.96 -19.88 -7.88
N PRO A 376 26.63 -20.96 -8.35
CA PRO A 376 26.60 -21.37 -9.75
C PRO A 376 25.23 -21.95 -10.14
N ALA A 377 24.86 -21.82 -11.42
CA ALA A 377 23.53 -22.14 -11.96
C ALA A 377 22.95 -23.50 -11.50
N GLY A 378 23.75 -24.57 -11.53
CA GLY A 378 23.29 -25.92 -11.17
C GLY A 378 22.89 -26.14 -9.71
N ARG A 379 23.18 -25.19 -8.79
CA ARG A 379 22.73 -25.24 -7.39
C ARG A 379 21.62 -24.25 -7.05
N ARG A 380 21.35 -23.27 -7.91
CA ARG A 380 20.44 -22.16 -7.61
C ARG A 380 19.03 -22.66 -7.33
N GLU A 381 18.46 -23.42 -8.27
CA GLU A 381 17.07 -23.89 -8.17
C GLU A 381 16.82 -24.71 -6.90
N ARG A 382 17.72 -25.64 -6.58
CA ARG A 382 17.63 -26.42 -5.35
C ARG A 382 17.66 -25.55 -4.10
N LEU A 383 18.62 -24.63 -3.99
CA LEU A 383 18.72 -23.74 -2.82
C LEU A 383 17.49 -22.84 -2.67
N ARG A 384 16.95 -22.35 -3.78
CA ARG A 384 15.73 -21.53 -3.79
C ARG A 384 14.52 -22.31 -3.30
N ASN A 385 14.35 -23.55 -3.77
CA ASN A 385 13.25 -24.42 -3.37
C ASN A 385 13.39 -24.88 -1.92
N ASP A 386 14.60 -25.30 -1.51
CA ASP A 386 14.87 -25.73 -0.13
C ASP A 386 14.56 -24.58 0.86
N PHE A 387 14.99 -23.35 0.54
CA PHE A 387 14.68 -22.17 1.35
C PHE A 387 13.18 -21.87 1.40
N ALA A 388 12.51 -21.79 0.24
CA ALA A 388 11.10 -21.43 0.20
C ALA A 388 10.21 -22.45 0.94
N LEU A 389 10.50 -23.74 0.79
CA LEU A 389 9.71 -24.83 1.39
C LEU A 389 9.98 -25.04 2.89
N SER A 390 11.22 -24.83 3.36
CA SER A 390 11.64 -25.27 4.70
C SER A 390 12.09 -24.14 5.65
N HIS A 391 12.27 -22.92 5.14
CA HIS A 391 12.88 -21.81 5.90
C HIS A 391 11.98 -20.58 6.05
N VAL A 392 10.85 -20.51 5.35
CA VAL A 392 9.92 -19.37 5.39
C VAL A 392 8.62 -19.78 6.06
N PHE A 393 8.24 -19.03 7.11
CA PHE A 393 7.10 -19.31 7.98
C PHE A 393 6.23 -18.06 8.13
N GLY A 394 4.92 -18.24 8.27
CA GLY A 394 3.98 -17.14 8.42
C GLY A 394 2.74 -17.52 9.20
N ILE A 395 2.29 -16.62 10.06
CA ILE A 395 1.05 -16.77 10.83
C ILE A 395 0.13 -15.63 10.46
N GLU A 396 -1.12 -15.95 10.15
CA GLU A 396 -2.16 -14.97 9.89
C GLU A 396 -3.44 -15.42 10.57
N ILE A 397 -4.03 -14.56 11.41
CA ILE A 397 -5.19 -14.92 12.22
C ILE A 397 -6.46 -15.14 11.38
N HIS A 398 -6.54 -14.47 10.23
CA HIS A 398 -7.71 -14.54 9.36
C HIS A 398 -7.49 -15.54 8.22
N ASP A 399 -8.20 -16.67 8.25
CA ASP A 399 -8.05 -17.77 7.27
C ASP A 399 -8.08 -17.32 5.81
N ILE A 400 -9.00 -16.42 5.43
CA ILE A 400 -9.03 -15.89 4.05
C ILE A 400 -7.69 -15.22 3.71
N LEU A 401 -7.17 -14.31 4.55
CA LEU A 401 -5.89 -13.64 4.31
C LEU A 401 -4.71 -14.61 4.30
N ALA A 402 -4.72 -15.62 5.17
CA ALA A 402 -3.71 -16.67 5.16
C ALA A 402 -3.70 -17.39 3.81
N ARG A 403 -4.87 -17.69 3.23
CA ARG A 403 -4.99 -18.25 1.87
C ARG A 403 -4.49 -17.27 0.81
N ILE A 404 -4.75 -15.97 0.96
CA ILE A 404 -4.22 -14.94 0.07
C ILE A 404 -2.68 -14.96 0.10
N CYS A 405 -2.09 -14.98 1.28
CA CYS A 405 -0.65 -15.09 1.47
C CYS A 405 -0.11 -16.33 0.77
N LYS A 406 -0.71 -17.50 1.02
CA LYS A 406 -0.34 -18.77 0.38
C LYS A 406 -0.37 -18.68 -1.14
N ILE A 407 -1.44 -18.14 -1.71
CA ILE A 407 -1.59 -18.00 -3.17
C ILE A 407 -0.57 -16.99 -3.72
N ASN A 408 -0.37 -15.86 -3.04
CA ASN A 408 0.62 -14.86 -3.43
C ASN A 408 2.02 -15.48 -3.50
N LEU A 409 2.42 -16.23 -2.47
CA LEU A 409 3.71 -16.93 -2.45
C LEU A 409 3.78 -18.05 -3.50
N LEU A 410 2.72 -18.82 -3.72
CA LEU A 410 2.64 -19.89 -4.73
C LEU A 410 2.80 -19.36 -6.16
N LEU A 411 2.20 -18.21 -6.45
CA LEU A 411 2.25 -17.54 -7.75
C LEU A 411 3.62 -16.94 -8.03
N HIS A 412 4.30 -16.48 -6.98
CA HIS A 412 5.66 -16.00 -7.11
C HIS A 412 6.59 -17.19 -7.16
N HIS A 413 6.92 -17.86 -6.07
CA HIS A 413 7.56 -19.16 -6.12
C HIS A 413 7.40 -19.90 -4.78
N ASP A 414 6.80 -21.10 -4.86
CA ASP A 414 6.59 -22.16 -3.87
C ASP A 414 7.16 -21.98 -2.43
N GLY A 415 6.60 -21.03 -1.67
CA GLY A 415 6.95 -20.74 -0.28
C GLY A 415 5.77 -20.75 0.69
N HIS A 416 4.65 -21.35 0.29
CA HIS A 416 3.39 -21.30 1.06
C HIS A 416 3.26 -22.44 2.08
N THR A 417 4.20 -23.38 2.11
CA THR A 417 4.10 -24.65 2.85
C THR A 417 3.94 -24.48 4.37
N ASN A 418 4.61 -23.47 4.95
CA ASN A 418 4.62 -23.20 6.39
C ASN A 418 3.92 -21.87 6.74
N ILE A 419 2.94 -21.48 5.92
CA ILE A 419 2.02 -20.39 6.24
C ILE A 419 0.77 -21.01 6.86
N GLU A 420 0.24 -20.47 7.94
CA GLU A 420 -1.01 -20.98 8.51
C GLU A 420 -1.98 -19.88 8.91
N GLY A 421 -3.26 -20.19 8.68
CA GLY A 421 -4.40 -19.51 9.29
C GLY A 421 -4.50 -19.96 10.74
N ASP A 422 -3.90 -19.23 11.67
CA ASP A 422 -3.78 -19.65 13.06
C ASP A 422 -3.74 -18.45 14.01
N ARG A 423 -4.37 -18.63 15.18
CA ARG A 423 -4.37 -17.67 16.28
C ARG A 423 -3.11 -17.77 17.14
N SER A 424 -2.28 -18.80 16.91
CA SER A 424 -1.13 -19.18 17.73
C SER A 424 0.06 -18.21 17.76
N CYS A 425 -0.04 -17.01 17.18
CA CYS A 425 1.04 -16.03 17.20
C CYS A 425 1.48 -15.63 18.62
N LEU A 426 0.57 -15.68 19.61
CA LEU A 426 0.83 -15.41 21.03
C LEU A 426 0.82 -16.67 21.91
N ASP A 427 0.53 -17.84 21.35
CA ASP A 427 0.46 -19.08 22.11
C ASP A 427 1.88 -19.54 22.54
N ALA A 428 1.95 -20.31 23.61
CA ALA A 428 3.20 -20.84 24.16
C ALA A 428 3.85 -21.84 23.18
N VAL A 429 3.03 -22.59 22.46
CA VAL A 429 3.44 -23.62 21.49
C VAL A 429 2.61 -23.50 20.23
N PHE A 430 3.23 -23.64 19.06
CA PHE A 430 2.48 -23.70 17.81
C PHE A 430 1.74 -25.04 17.69
N THR A 431 0.40 -24.97 17.63
CA THR A 431 -0.46 -26.15 17.51
C THR A 431 -0.29 -26.85 16.15
N LYS A 432 0.09 -26.11 15.12
CA LYS A 432 0.35 -26.62 13.77
C LYS A 432 1.80 -27.05 13.65
N ALA A 433 2.04 -28.34 13.38
CA ALA A 433 3.38 -28.90 13.20
C ALA A 433 4.21 -28.15 12.13
N ARG A 434 3.57 -27.63 11.07
CA ARG A 434 4.21 -26.87 9.99
C ARG A 434 4.80 -25.52 10.43
N LEU A 435 4.32 -24.95 11.54
CA LEU A 435 4.85 -23.71 12.10
C LEU A 435 6.09 -23.93 13.00
N ASN A 436 6.42 -25.18 13.33
CA ASN A 436 7.55 -25.49 14.21
C ASN A 436 8.84 -25.66 13.39
N PRO A 437 9.82 -24.74 13.51
CA PRO A 437 11.09 -24.90 12.82
C PRO A 437 11.89 -26.06 13.46
N PRO A 438 12.88 -26.65 12.76
CA PRO A 438 13.65 -27.82 13.24
C PRO A 438 14.37 -27.66 14.60
N ARG A 439 14.44 -26.44 15.15
CA ARG A 439 15.03 -26.11 16.47
C ARG A 439 14.09 -25.30 17.37
N GLU A 440 12.79 -25.28 17.06
CA GLU A 440 11.73 -24.56 17.79
C GLU A 440 11.93 -23.03 17.92
N GLN A 441 12.94 -22.44 17.25
CA GLN A 441 13.24 -21.01 17.29
C GLN A 441 13.67 -20.50 15.90
N PHE A 442 13.46 -19.21 15.66
CA PHE A 442 13.76 -18.52 14.41
C PHE A 442 15.06 -17.71 14.50
N THR A 443 15.75 -17.51 13.37
CA THR A 443 16.95 -16.65 13.31
C THR A 443 16.59 -15.23 12.84
N ARG A 444 15.48 -15.09 12.12
CA ARG A 444 14.96 -13.83 11.59
C ARG A 444 13.45 -13.73 11.80
N ILE A 445 13.00 -12.58 12.27
CA ILE A 445 11.57 -12.24 12.34
C ILE A 445 11.34 -10.90 11.64
N VAL A 446 10.29 -10.79 10.84
CA VAL A 446 9.93 -9.56 10.14
C VAL A 446 8.42 -9.42 10.11
N GLY A 447 7.87 -8.21 10.17
CA GLY A 447 6.42 -8.07 10.17
C GLY A 447 5.92 -6.67 10.49
N ASN A 448 4.59 -6.54 10.43
CA ASN A 448 3.83 -5.36 10.83
C ASN A 448 2.66 -5.81 11.71
N PRO A 449 2.84 -5.92 13.03
CA PRO A 449 1.77 -6.30 13.95
C PRO A 449 0.57 -5.35 13.84
N PRO A 450 -0.67 -5.81 14.13
CA PRO A 450 -1.83 -4.93 14.19
C PRO A 450 -1.65 -3.84 15.25
N PHE A 451 -2.24 -2.67 15.02
CA PHE A 451 -2.13 -1.51 15.93
C PHE A 451 -3.49 -1.16 16.52
N GLY A 452 -3.53 -0.93 17.82
CA GLY A 452 -4.72 -0.42 18.50
C GLY A 452 -5.74 -1.47 18.91
N ASP A 453 -5.52 -2.74 18.57
CA ASP A 453 -6.23 -3.87 19.17
C ASP A 453 -5.66 -4.16 20.56
N GLU A 454 -6.52 -4.56 21.49
CA GLU A 454 -6.14 -4.94 22.85
C GLU A 454 -6.18 -6.46 23.03
N VAL A 455 -5.20 -6.99 23.75
CA VAL A 455 -5.17 -8.36 24.28
C VAL A 455 -5.59 -8.29 25.74
N VAL A 456 -6.63 -9.04 26.09
CA VAL A 456 -7.22 -9.04 27.42
C VAL A 456 -6.87 -10.33 28.17
N GLN A 457 -6.68 -10.23 29.48
CA GLN A 457 -6.43 -11.38 30.34
C GLN A 457 -7.57 -12.41 30.22
N GLY A 458 -7.22 -13.66 29.89
CA GLY A 458 -8.18 -14.76 29.72
C GLY A 458 -8.82 -14.83 28.33
N ASP A 459 -8.38 -14.02 27.36
CA ASP A 459 -8.76 -14.17 25.95
C ASP A 459 -8.04 -15.38 25.34
N GLU A 460 -8.62 -16.58 25.53
CA GLU A 460 -8.10 -17.85 25.00
C GLU A 460 -8.00 -17.83 23.45
N ASP A 461 -8.84 -17.05 22.76
CA ASP A 461 -8.79 -16.95 21.30
C ASP A 461 -7.51 -16.25 20.83
N GLN A 462 -7.00 -15.26 21.56
CA GLN A 462 -5.74 -14.59 21.22
C GLN A 462 -4.52 -15.23 21.89
N LEU A 463 -4.63 -15.60 23.16
CA LEU A 463 -3.51 -16.04 23.99
C LEU A 463 -3.27 -17.56 23.92
N GLY A 464 -4.23 -18.34 23.42
CA GLY A 464 -4.14 -19.80 23.44
C GLY A 464 -3.94 -20.32 24.86
N SER A 465 -2.84 -21.05 25.10
CA SER A 465 -2.49 -21.57 26.42
C SER A 465 -1.74 -20.58 27.32
N ASN A 466 -1.31 -19.42 26.78
CA ASN A 466 -0.68 -18.37 27.56
C ASN A 466 -1.72 -17.54 28.34
N THR A 467 -1.21 -16.74 29.27
CA THR A 467 -1.95 -15.66 29.95
C THR A 467 -1.11 -14.38 29.88
N LEU A 468 -1.69 -13.20 30.15
CA LEU A 468 -0.89 -11.96 30.24
C LEU A 468 0.17 -12.06 31.35
N GLU A 469 -0.08 -12.85 32.38
CA GLU A 469 0.90 -13.16 33.44
C GLU A 469 2.14 -13.92 32.93
N SER A 470 2.06 -14.54 31.75
CA SER A 470 3.19 -15.22 31.11
C SER A 470 4.16 -14.25 30.44
N PHE A 471 3.72 -13.00 30.17
CA PHE A 471 4.51 -11.97 29.50
C PHE A 471 5.07 -10.97 30.51
N SER A 472 6.37 -10.67 30.41
CA SER A 472 7.05 -9.71 31.27
C SER A 472 6.46 -8.30 31.14
N VAL A 473 6.03 -7.90 29.95
CA VAL A 473 5.46 -6.58 29.69
C VAL A 473 3.99 -6.48 30.10
N ALA A 474 3.30 -7.61 30.27
CA ALA A 474 1.87 -7.64 30.60
C ALA A 474 1.56 -8.10 32.04
N HIS A 475 2.55 -8.66 32.75
CA HIS A 475 2.39 -9.14 34.12
C HIS A 475 1.75 -8.09 35.07
N GLY A 476 0.64 -8.44 35.72
CA GLY A 476 -0.15 -7.54 36.55
C GLY A 476 -1.04 -6.54 35.79
N ARG A 477 -1.40 -6.82 34.53
CA ARG A 477 -2.33 -6.01 33.72
C ARG A 477 -3.54 -6.82 33.30
N ASP A 478 -4.68 -6.15 33.20
CA ASP A 478 -5.92 -6.74 32.70
C ASP A 478 -6.03 -6.68 31.16
N SER A 479 -5.44 -5.65 30.52
CA SER A 479 -5.26 -5.59 29.07
C SER A 479 -3.96 -4.88 28.70
N ILE A 480 -3.45 -5.20 27.50
CA ILE A 480 -2.34 -4.49 26.85
C ILE A 480 -2.61 -4.36 25.35
N ALA A 481 -1.98 -3.36 24.71
CA ALA A 481 -1.98 -3.28 23.26
C ALA A 481 -1.32 -4.53 22.62
N SER A 482 -1.93 -5.08 21.58
CA SER A 482 -1.51 -6.33 20.93
C SER A 482 -0.08 -6.28 20.39
N GLU A 483 0.35 -5.14 19.85
CA GLU A 483 1.72 -4.97 19.36
C GLU A 483 2.77 -5.14 20.47
N HIS A 484 2.40 -4.91 21.75
CA HIS A 484 3.32 -5.14 22.87
C HIS A 484 3.51 -6.63 23.15
N ALA A 485 2.41 -7.40 23.18
CA ALA A 485 2.47 -8.86 23.38
C ALA A 485 3.22 -9.53 22.23
N ILE A 486 2.91 -9.15 20.99
CA ILE A 486 3.53 -9.70 19.79
C ILE A 486 5.02 -9.39 19.75
N LEU A 487 5.44 -8.17 20.13
CA LEU A 487 6.86 -7.80 20.18
C LEU A 487 7.64 -8.63 21.22
N GLU A 488 7.12 -8.81 22.43
CA GLU A 488 7.75 -9.70 23.42
C GLU A 488 7.84 -11.14 22.89
N ARG A 489 6.75 -11.63 22.30
CA ARG A 489 6.70 -12.99 21.75
C ARG A 489 7.71 -13.19 20.62
N CYS A 490 7.88 -12.21 19.74
CA CYS A 490 8.92 -12.24 18.71
C CYS A 490 10.32 -12.38 19.31
N VAL A 491 10.62 -11.64 20.39
CA VAL A 491 11.92 -11.75 21.07
C VAL A 491 12.11 -13.13 21.71
N GLU A 492 11.06 -13.74 22.26
CA GLU A 492 11.11 -15.09 22.80
C GLU A 492 11.40 -16.14 21.71
N LEU A 493 10.71 -16.03 20.58
CA LEU A 493 10.82 -16.94 19.43
C LEU A 493 12.16 -16.86 18.71
N LEU A 494 12.94 -15.79 18.90
CA LEU A 494 14.28 -15.67 18.35
C LEU A 494 15.28 -16.58 19.08
N THR A 495 16.16 -17.20 18.30
CA THR A 495 17.42 -17.78 18.79
C THR A 495 18.33 -16.73 19.43
N PRO A 496 19.21 -17.08 20.38
CA PRO A 496 20.23 -16.16 20.86
C PRO A 496 21.06 -15.57 19.70
N GLY A 497 21.11 -14.23 19.59
CA GLY A 497 21.73 -13.54 18.45
C GLY A 497 20.85 -13.42 17.19
N GLY A 498 19.64 -14.00 17.19
CA GLY A 498 18.62 -13.78 16.16
C GLY A 498 18.18 -12.32 16.10
N ARG A 499 17.69 -11.89 14.93
CA ARG A 499 17.36 -10.48 14.63
C ARG A 499 15.90 -10.36 14.20
N LEU A 500 15.24 -9.27 14.60
CA LEU A 500 13.91 -8.91 14.12
C LEU A 500 13.87 -7.51 13.53
N GLY A 501 12.92 -7.30 12.61
CA GLY A 501 12.61 -6.03 11.98
C GLY A 501 11.10 -5.81 11.95
N LEU A 502 10.57 -4.98 12.85
CA LEU A 502 9.13 -4.79 13.01
C LEU A 502 8.72 -3.33 12.78
N VAL A 503 7.59 -3.13 12.11
CA VAL A 503 6.91 -1.83 12.05
C VAL A 503 6.12 -1.66 13.34
N LEU A 504 6.33 -0.56 14.06
CA LEU A 504 5.69 -0.27 15.34
C LEU A 504 5.18 1.17 15.40
N PRO A 505 4.13 1.48 16.19
CA PRO A 505 3.69 2.84 16.37
C PRO A 505 4.73 3.66 17.13
N ASP A 506 4.93 4.93 16.74
CA ASP A 506 5.97 5.81 17.30
C ASP A 506 5.83 5.99 18.83
N GLY A 507 4.62 5.78 19.36
CA GLY A 507 4.31 5.81 20.79
C GLY A 507 5.11 4.82 21.63
N VAL A 508 5.42 3.62 21.12
CA VAL A 508 6.25 2.64 21.83
C VAL A 508 7.59 3.26 22.23
N PHE A 509 8.13 4.11 21.35
CA PHE A 509 9.43 4.75 21.56
C PHE A 509 9.35 6.05 22.35
N ASN A 510 8.21 6.76 22.39
CA ASN A 510 8.16 8.13 22.93
C ASN A 510 7.12 8.38 24.05
N ASN A 511 6.08 7.56 24.20
CA ASN A 511 5.03 7.76 25.21
C ASN A 511 5.62 7.61 26.62
N GLN A 512 5.36 8.59 27.49
CA GLN A 512 6.04 8.69 28.79
C GLN A 512 5.24 8.09 29.96
N GLY A 513 3.92 8.00 29.85
CA GLY A 513 3.07 7.53 30.94
C GLY A 513 3.07 6.01 31.09
N GLU A 514 3.23 5.52 32.32
CA GLU A 514 3.18 4.08 32.64
C GLU A 514 1.81 3.44 32.32
N THR A 515 0.74 4.23 32.27
CA THR A 515 -0.59 3.77 31.83
C THR A 515 -0.60 3.26 30.40
N SER A 516 0.24 3.81 29.52
CA SER A 516 0.37 3.37 28.13
C SER A 516 1.16 2.06 27.96
N ASN A 517 1.76 1.55 29.03
CA ASN A 517 2.69 0.41 29.05
C ASN A 517 3.97 0.57 28.20
N CYS A 518 4.11 1.67 27.44
CA CYS A 518 5.26 1.92 26.57
C CYS A 518 6.60 2.00 27.33
N PRO A 519 6.72 2.68 28.51
CA PRO A 519 7.96 2.67 29.28
C PRO A 519 8.38 1.25 29.70
N ARG A 520 7.43 0.39 30.10
CA ARG A 520 7.68 -1.01 30.45
C ARG A 520 8.19 -1.81 29.25
N MET A 521 7.60 -1.61 28.07
CA MET A 521 8.11 -2.21 26.84
C MET A 521 9.55 -1.77 26.53
N ARG A 522 9.88 -0.49 26.69
CA ARG A 522 11.26 0.00 26.49
C ARG A 522 12.25 -0.62 27.47
N ARG A 523 11.88 -0.81 28.74
CA ARG A 523 12.70 -1.54 29.74
C ARG A 523 12.91 -2.98 29.34
N TYR A 524 11.88 -3.66 28.84
CA TYR A 524 11.99 -5.02 28.32
C TYR A 524 13.00 -5.08 27.16
N LEU A 525 12.83 -4.24 26.13
CA LEU A 525 13.75 -4.20 24.98
C LEU A 525 15.21 -3.94 25.42
N ALA A 526 15.43 -2.97 26.31
CA ALA A 526 16.77 -2.66 26.82
C ALA A 526 17.42 -3.80 27.62
N SER A 527 16.61 -4.73 28.15
CA SER A 527 17.06 -5.83 29.02
C SER A 527 17.08 -7.19 28.33
N SER A 528 16.54 -7.31 27.13
CA SER A 528 16.43 -8.58 26.39
C SER A 528 17.30 -8.65 25.13
N GLY A 529 17.84 -7.52 24.66
CA GLY A 529 18.65 -7.50 23.45
C GLY A 529 19.30 -6.15 23.09
N VAL A 530 19.90 -6.16 21.91
CA VAL A 530 20.58 -5.02 21.29
C VAL A 530 19.61 -4.33 20.34
N ILE A 531 19.32 -3.07 20.61
CA ILE A 531 18.61 -2.20 19.66
C ILE A 531 19.62 -1.80 18.58
N GLU A 532 19.52 -2.40 17.39
CA GLU A 532 20.49 -2.14 16.31
C GLU A 532 20.17 -0.84 15.58
N ALA A 533 18.89 -0.61 15.28
CA ALA A 533 18.44 0.60 14.63
C ALA A 533 16.99 0.93 14.91
N ILE A 534 16.66 2.22 14.90
CA ILE A 534 15.28 2.71 14.84
C ILE A 534 15.19 3.72 13.68
N VAL A 535 14.29 3.46 12.73
CA VAL A 535 14.09 4.31 11.56
C VAL A 535 12.68 4.88 11.58
N SER A 536 12.57 6.19 11.82
CA SER A 536 11.28 6.87 11.85
C SER A 536 10.74 7.09 10.44
N LEU A 537 9.47 6.71 10.23
CA LEU A 537 8.79 6.85 8.95
C LEU A 537 7.96 8.14 8.93
N PRO A 538 7.70 8.71 7.74
CA PRO A 538 6.91 9.93 7.65
C PRO A 538 5.44 9.66 8.02
N ASP A 539 4.73 10.69 8.51
CA ASP A 539 3.35 10.58 8.99
C ASP A 539 2.34 10.02 7.99
N HIS A 540 2.69 9.99 6.69
CA HIS A 540 1.83 9.51 5.62
C HIS A 540 2.14 8.07 5.19
N ALA A 541 3.12 7.40 5.82
CA ALA A 541 3.55 6.06 5.45
C ALA A 541 2.39 5.06 5.40
N PHE A 542 1.47 5.12 6.37
CA PHE A 542 0.31 4.23 6.43
C PHE A 542 -1.04 4.96 6.34
N ARG A 543 -1.05 6.29 6.06
CA ARG A 543 -2.30 7.07 5.93
C ARG A 543 -3.25 6.55 4.86
N ARG A 544 -2.72 6.17 3.69
CA ARG A 544 -3.55 5.61 2.61
C ARG A 544 -4.18 4.28 2.97
N ALA A 545 -3.55 3.51 3.87
CA ALA A 545 -4.12 2.27 4.37
C ALA A 545 -5.25 2.54 5.39
N GLY A 546 -5.45 3.80 5.81
CA GLY A 546 -6.44 4.24 6.79
C GLY A 546 -5.86 4.49 8.19
N ALA A 547 -4.56 4.25 8.40
CA ALA A 547 -3.92 4.44 9.70
C ALA A 547 -3.51 5.90 9.87
N GLN A 548 -3.97 6.54 10.95
CA GLN A 548 -3.58 7.91 11.30
C GLN A 548 -2.28 7.98 12.10
N ASN A 549 -1.69 6.82 12.42
CA ASN A 549 -0.55 6.71 13.32
C ASN A 549 0.79 6.92 12.59
N LYS A 550 1.67 7.76 13.16
CA LYS A 550 3.10 7.75 12.83
C LYS A 550 3.72 6.45 13.31
N THR A 551 4.53 5.83 12.46
CA THR A 551 5.19 4.55 12.72
C THR A 551 6.70 4.68 12.56
N SER A 552 7.42 3.74 13.14
CA SER A 552 8.86 3.61 13.07
C SER A 552 9.21 2.13 12.88
N LEU A 553 10.32 1.83 12.21
CA LEU A 553 10.87 0.48 12.10
C LEU A 553 11.86 0.24 13.24
N LEU A 554 11.66 -0.82 14.01
CA LEU A 554 12.60 -1.32 15.01
C LEU A 554 13.40 -2.48 14.42
N PHE A 555 14.73 -2.35 14.44
CA PHE A 555 15.65 -3.45 14.21
C PHE A 555 16.32 -3.82 15.52
N PHE A 556 16.15 -5.07 15.92
CA PHE A 556 16.53 -5.55 17.23
C PHE A 556 17.19 -6.92 17.13
N ARG A 557 18.17 -7.19 17.98
CA ARG A 557 18.86 -8.47 18.06
C ARG A 557 18.78 -9.02 19.47
N LYS A 558 18.25 -10.22 19.64
CA LYS A 558 18.25 -10.90 20.95
C LYS A 558 19.68 -11.05 21.46
N PHE A 559 19.90 -10.87 22.76
CA PHE A 559 21.22 -11.08 23.34
C PHE A 559 21.73 -12.50 23.02
N THR A 560 23.01 -12.58 22.70
CA THR A 560 23.73 -13.86 22.82
C THR A 560 23.81 -14.26 24.29
N GLU A 561 24.10 -15.53 24.58
CA GLU A 561 24.25 -16.01 25.95
C GLU A 561 25.31 -15.21 26.74
N GLN A 562 26.41 -14.85 26.08
CA GLN A 562 27.49 -14.07 26.66
C GLN A 562 27.08 -12.62 26.97
N GLU A 563 26.39 -11.95 26.04
CA GLU A 563 25.86 -10.60 26.26
C GLU A 563 24.82 -10.60 27.39
N SER A 564 23.91 -11.59 27.41
CA SER A 564 22.91 -11.75 28.47
C SER A 564 23.57 -11.91 29.85
N ALA A 565 24.62 -12.74 29.94
CA ALA A 565 25.36 -12.94 31.19
C ALA A 565 26.05 -11.65 31.66
N ARG A 566 26.69 -10.92 30.73
CA ARG A 566 27.34 -9.62 31.01
C ARG A 566 26.34 -8.57 31.48
N PHE A 567 25.21 -8.44 30.77
CA PHE A 567 24.15 -7.52 31.13
C PHE A 567 23.59 -7.84 32.51
N ARG A 568 23.18 -9.10 32.74
CA ARG A 568 22.57 -9.53 34.01
C ARG A 568 23.50 -9.31 35.20
N ARG A 569 24.80 -9.57 35.05
CA ARG A 569 25.77 -9.32 36.12
C ARG A 569 25.78 -7.86 36.54
N ALA A 570 26.00 -6.94 35.59
CA ALA A 570 26.06 -5.51 35.89
C ALA A 570 24.70 -4.96 36.37
N HIS A 571 23.60 -5.48 35.81
CA HIS A 571 22.25 -5.13 36.20
C HIS A 571 21.95 -5.56 37.65
N SER A 572 22.17 -6.83 38.00
CA SER A 572 21.90 -7.35 39.34
C SER A 572 22.77 -6.67 40.40
N GLU A 573 24.07 -6.50 40.15
CA GLU A 573 24.98 -5.78 41.06
C GLU A 573 24.45 -4.36 41.36
N GLN A 574 23.96 -3.66 40.34
CA GLN A 574 23.46 -2.29 40.51
C GLN A 574 22.03 -2.22 41.09
N LEU A 575 21.18 -3.20 40.78
CA LEU A 575 19.83 -3.30 41.34
C LEU A 575 19.89 -3.59 42.84
N GLU A 576 20.77 -4.48 43.28
CA GLU A 576 21.01 -4.74 44.71
C GLU A 576 21.55 -3.51 45.44
N ALA A 577 22.41 -2.72 44.78
CA ALA A 577 23.01 -1.53 45.36
C ALA A 577 22.04 -0.33 45.48
N THR A 578 21.12 -0.16 44.54
CA THR A 578 20.29 1.06 44.42
C THR A 578 18.80 0.84 44.60
N GLY A 579 18.29 -0.37 44.33
CA GLY A 579 16.85 -0.65 44.22
C GLY A 579 16.18 -0.01 43.00
N GLU A 580 16.91 0.70 42.12
CA GLU A 580 16.35 1.43 41.00
C GLU A 580 16.58 0.70 39.66
N THR A 581 15.50 0.17 39.08
CA THR A 581 15.54 -0.61 37.83
C THR A 581 16.18 0.14 36.66
N ASP A 582 15.86 1.42 36.46
CA ASP A 582 16.38 2.18 35.33
C ASP A 582 17.89 2.45 35.44
N ILE A 583 18.43 2.57 36.66
CA ILE A 583 19.87 2.68 36.91
C ILE A 583 20.55 1.33 36.64
N ALA A 584 19.92 0.22 37.05
CA ALA A 584 20.42 -1.13 36.78
C ALA A 584 20.46 -1.44 35.27
N ILE A 585 19.43 -1.08 34.51
CA ILE A 585 19.41 -1.21 33.04
C ILE A 585 20.54 -0.41 32.42
N ARG A 586 20.75 0.84 32.85
CA ARG A 586 21.86 1.68 32.37
C ARG A 586 23.22 1.01 32.60
N ALA A 587 23.43 0.40 33.77
CA ALA A 587 24.67 -0.32 34.08
C ALA A 587 24.86 -1.53 33.13
N GLY A 588 23.80 -2.29 32.88
CA GLY A 588 23.80 -3.37 31.89
C GLY A 588 24.14 -2.90 30.48
N LEU A 589 23.51 -1.80 30.02
CA LEU A 589 23.80 -1.21 28.71
C LEU A 589 25.25 -0.71 28.60
N ASN A 590 25.78 -0.09 29.65
CA ASN A 590 27.19 0.33 29.73
C ASN A 590 28.14 -0.87 29.63
N ALA A 591 27.81 -2.00 30.27
CA ALA A 591 28.64 -3.21 30.22
C ALA A 591 28.70 -3.83 28.81
N LEU A 592 27.67 -3.62 27.99
CA LEU A 592 27.64 -4.05 26.60
C LEU A 592 28.31 -3.05 25.65
N GLY A 593 28.16 -1.75 25.91
CA GLY A 593 28.88 -0.68 25.22
C GLY A 593 28.55 -0.53 23.72
N TYR A 594 27.36 -0.96 23.28
CA TYR A 594 26.96 -0.87 21.87
C TYR A 594 26.36 0.49 21.50
N SER A 595 26.40 0.80 20.20
CA SER A 595 25.76 1.99 19.60
C SER A 595 24.48 1.61 18.88
N VAL A 596 23.53 2.53 18.84
CA VAL A 596 22.25 2.42 18.15
C VAL A 596 22.22 3.38 16.97
N PHE A 597 21.80 2.90 15.80
CA PHE A 597 21.60 3.73 14.62
C PHE A 597 20.19 4.34 14.62
N LEU A 598 20.10 5.66 14.52
CA LEU A 598 18.83 6.38 14.46
C LEU A 598 18.72 7.10 13.12
N ALA A 599 17.58 7.00 12.45
CA ALA A 599 17.32 7.72 11.21
C ALA A 599 15.88 8.22 11.10
N GLU A 600 15.65 9.27 10.32
CA GLU A 600 14.31 9.75 9.95
C GLU A 600 14.18 9.85 8.43
N ALA A 601 13.21 9.14 7.87
CA ALA A 601 12.91 9.15 6.45
C ALA A 601 11.86 10.23 6.14
N THR A 602 12.12 11.08 5.14
CA THR A 602 11.13 12.06 4.65
C THR A 602 10.35 11.51 3.47
N HIS A 603 11.03 10.78 2.59
CA HIS A 603 10.47 10.16 1.40
C HIS A 603 10.70 8.65 1.43
N ILE A 604 9.67 7.89 1.06
CA ILE A 604 9.65 6.43 1.18
C ILE A 604 9.24 5.74 -0.13
N GLY A 605 9.36 6.44 -1.27
CA GLY A 605 9.03 5.91 -2.59
C GLY A 605 7.54 5.98 -2.97
N TYR A 606 6.71 6.68 -2.18
CA TYR A 606 5.34 7.02 -2.54
C TYR A 606 4.87 8.33 -1.87
N THR A 607 3.80 8.93 -2.39
CA THR A 607 3.23 10.21 -1.93
C THR A 607 2.27 10.04 -0.74
N THR A 608 1.73 11.14 -0.20
CA THR A 608 0.65 11.12 0.81
C THR A 608 -0.61 10.41 0.35
N THR A 609 -0.89 10.45 -0.96
CA THR A 609 -1.98 9.70 -1.62
C THR A 609 -1.56 8.27 -2.00
N GLY A 610 -0.35 7.85 -1.61
CA GLY A 610 0.32 6.59 -1.89
C GLY A 610 0.60 6.30 -3.37
N SER A 611 0.58 7.31 -4.24
CA SER A 611 1.04 7.14 -5.62
C SER A 611 2.56 6.90 -5.63
N PRO A 612 3.08 6.04 -6.53
CA PRO A 612 4.51 5.82 -6.64
C PRO A 612 5.29 7.13 -6.81
N SER A 613 6.45 7.22 -6.14
CA SER A 613 7.35 8.37 -6.18
C SER A 613 8.77 7.91 -6.46
N ASN A 614 9.52 8.69 -7.23
CA ASN A 614 10.94 8.45 -7.47
C ASN A 614 11.83 8.89 -6.30
N ARG A 615 11.30 9.63 -5.33
CA ARG A 615 12.02 10.03 -4.12
C ARG A 615 11.88 8.95 -3.05
N ASN A 616 13.01 8.38 -2.66
CA ASN A 616 13.07 7.36 -1.62
C ASN A 616 14.37 7.51 -0.83
N ASP A 617 14.25 7.88 0.44
CA ASP A 617 15.38 8.02 1.36
C ASP A 617 15.80 6.66 1.93
N LEU A 618 14.91 5.66 1.93
CA LEU A 618 15.17 4.34 2.51
C LEU A 618 16.23 3.57 1.70
N TYR A 619 16.06 3.53 0.38
CA TYR A 619 16.94 2.80 -0.54
C TYR A 619 16.80 3.29 -1.99
N LYS A 620 17.79 2.96 -2.82
CA LYS A 620 17.77 3.08 -4.29
C LYS A 620 17.50 1.71 -4.92
N GLY A 621 16.64 1.68 -5.91
CA GLY A 621 16.31 0.44 -6.62
C GLY A 621 16.54 0.55 -8.12
N SER A 622 16.75 -0.59 -8.75
CA SER A 622 16.95 -0.76 -10.19
C SER A 622 15.66 -1.19 -10.90
N SER A 623 15.72 -1.23 -12.24
CA SER A 623 14.66 -1.77 -13.09
C SER A 623 14.26 -3.18 -12.65
N GLY A 624 12.96 -3.44 -12.51
CA GLY A 624 12.42 -4.71 -11.99
C GLY A 624 12.23 -4.74 -10.48
N GLY A 625 12.50 -3.63 -9.77
CA GLY A 625 12.25 -3.55 -8.33
C GLY A 625 13.33 -4.20 -7.47
N ARG A 626 14.55 -4.37 -7.97
CA ARG A 626 15.68 -4.87 -7.18
C ARG A 626 16.37 -3.73 -6.42
N LEU A 627 17.18 -4.07 -5.42
CA LEU A 627 18.02 -3.11 -4.69
C LEU A 627 19.32 -2.87 -5.45
N ASP A 628 19.78 -1.62 -5.50
CA ASP A 628 21.12 -1.33 -6.00
C ASP A 628 22.18 -1.70 -4.94
N ASP A 629 23.35 -2.17 -5.35
CA ASP A 629 24.39 -2.55 -4.37
C ASP A 629 25.00 -1.33 -3.66
N ALA A 630 25.28 -0.26 -4.41
CA ALA A 630 26.06 0.89 -3.93
C ALA A 630 25.34 1.76 -2.89
N GLN A 631 23.99 1.79 -2.90
CA GLN A 631 23.13 2.55 -1.98
C GLN A 631 23.66 3.94 -1.54
N PRO A 632 24.14 4.82 -2.45
CA PRO A 632 24.64 6.12 -2.03
C PRO A 632 23.47 7.02 -1.62
N ASP A 633 23.64 7.77 -0.53
CA ASP A 633 22.68 8.78 -0.06
C ASP A 633 21.32 8.19 0.37
N THR A 634 21.33 6.96 0.88
CA THR A 634 20.14 6.29 1.42
C THR A 634 20.38 5.84 2.85
N ILE A 635 19.30 5.68 3.61
CA ILE A 635 19.36 5.18 4.99
C ILE A 635 19.94 3.76 5.01
N LEU A 636 19.62 2.91 4.02
CA LEU A 636 20.21 1.57 3.91
C LEU A 636 21.74 1.64 3.72
N GLY A 637 22.24 2.54 2.88
CA GLY A 637 23.68 2.74 2.69
C GLY A 637 24.38 3.26 3.93
N GLU A 638 23.77 4.23 4.62
CA GLU A 638 24.27 4.77 5.88
C GLU A 638 24.27 3.73 7.02
N TYR A 639 23.24 2.90 7.10
CA TYR A 639 23.18 1.77 8.05
C TYR A 639 24.30 0.76 7.78
N ARG A 640 24.56 0.39 6.52
CA ARG A 640 25.68 -0.48 6.14
C ARG A 640 27.04 0.11 6.54
N ARG A 641 27.23 1.42 6.37
CA ARG A 641 28.44 2.13 6.83
C ARG A 641 28.57 2.11 8.35
N PHE A 642 27.48 2.39 9.06
CA PHE A 642 27.42 2.30 10.52
C PHE A 642 27.81 0.89 11.01
N ARG A 643 27.25 -0.16 10.41
CA ARG A 643 27.55 -1.55 10.82
C ARG A 643 29.01 -1.95 10.67
N GLN A 644 29.73 -1.37 9.70
CA GLN A 644 31.16 -1.62 9.53
C GLN A 644 31.99 -1.01 10.66
N ASN A 645 31.65 0.20 11.11
CA ASN A 645 32.36 0.90 12.19
C ASN A 645 31.39 1.70 13.09
N PRO A 646 30.65 1.04 14.00
CA PRO A 646 29.60 1.70 14.78
C PRO A 646 30.10 2.85 15.66
N GLY A 647 31.27 2.68 16.28
CA GLY A 647 31.82 3.65 17.24
C GLY A 647 32.40 4.92 16.61
N THR A 648 32.61 4.95 15.29
CA THR A 648 33.17 6.12 14.58
C THR A 648 32.23 6.65 13.50
N TYR A 649 30.98 6.18 13.46
CA TYR A 649 30.02 6.62 12.46
C TYR A 649 29.66 8.10 12.69
N PRO A 650 29.96 9.01 11.74
CA PRO A 650 29.82 10.45 11.97
C PRO A 650 28.37 10.94 11.91
N GLY A 651 27.43 10.11 11.44
CA GLY A 651 26.08 10.56 11.10
C GLY A 651 26.03 11.37 9.81
N ARG A 652 24.82 11.80 9.47
CA ARG A 652 24.49 12.57 8.27
C ARG A 652 23.22 13.39 8.49
N THR A 653 23.03 14.48 7.75
CA THR A 653 21.83 15.35 7.84
C THR A 653 20.87 15.17 6.66
N SER A 654 21.28 14.44 5.62
CA SER A 654 20.43 14.12 4.46
C SER A 654 20.96 12.86 3.74
N PRO A 655 20.33 11.67 3.91
CA PRO A 655 19.24 11.41 4.87
C PRO A 655 19.69 11.66 6.31
N ASP A 656 18.75 12.00 7.18
CA ASP A 656 19.08 12.37 8.55
C ASP A 656 19.33 11.10 9.40
N CYS A 657 20.59 10.89 9.79
CA CYS A 657 21.06 9.68 10.45
C CYS A 657 22.09 10.01 11.54
N MET A 658 22.10 9.25 12.63
CA MET A 658 23.13 9.36 13.67
C MET A 658 23.38 8.01 14.34
N ALA A 659 24.48 7.92 15.08
CA ALA A 659 24.72 6.87 16.06
C ALA A 659 24.75 7.48 17.46
N ILE A 660 24.26 6.73 18.45
CA ILE A 660 24.32 7.10 19.87
C ILE A 660 24.63 5.85 20.70
N ASN A 661 25.41 5.99 21.77
CA ASN A 661 25.62 4.87 22.69
C ASN A 661 24.31 4.51 23.40
N ALA A 662 24.03 3.21 23.57
CA ALA A 662 22.76 2.77 24.14
C ALA A 662 22.50 3.28 25.58
N ALA A 663 23.53 3.34 26.43
CA ALA A 663 23.39 3.84 27.79
C ALA A 663 23.23 5.37 27.85
N GLU A 664 23.87 6.10 26.92
CA GLU A 664 23.65 7.54 26.74
C GLU A 664 22.22 7.82 26.27
N MET A 665 21.74 7.08 25.27
CA MET A 665 20.37 7.17 24.77
C MET A 665 19.36 6.92 25.89
N TRP A 666 19.56 5.86 26.68
CA TRP A 666 18.71 5.54 27.84
C TRP A 666 18.67 6.66 28.89
N SER A 667 19.79 7.35 29.07
CA SER A 667 19.94 8.40 30.08
C SER A 667 19.51 9.79 29.61
N ALA A 668 19.36 9.99 28.30
CA ALA A 668 19.14 11.30 27.70
C ALA A 668 17.80 11.96 28.08
N HIS A 669 16.81 11.16 28.49
CA HIS A 669 15.50 11.65 28.89
C HIS A 669 14.92 10.84 30.07
N PRO A 670 14.21 11.47 31.03
CA PRO A 670 13.61 10.76 32.16
C PRO A 670 12.67 9.63 31.78
N SER A 671 11.90 9.79 30.69
CA SER A 671 10.98 8.75 30.19
C SER A 671 11.65 7.60 29.45
N ARG A 672 12.98 7.62 29.29
CA ARG A 672 13.76 6.61 28.55
C ARG A 672 13.29 6.45 27.10
N ARG A 673 12.89 7.57 26.46
CA ARG A 673 12.43 7.58 25.06
C ARG A 673 13.54 7.16 24.10
N LEU A 674 13.16 6.53 22.98
CA LEU A 674 14.07 5.92 21.99
C LEU A 674 13.82 6.43 20.57
N ASP A 675 12.89 7.38 20.38
CA ASP A 675 12.44 7.82 19.05
C ASP A 675 13.47 8.70 18.32
N PRO A 676 13.80 8.42 17.04
CA PRO A 676 14.81 9.16 16.29
C PRO A 676 14.60 10.68 16.24
N LYS A 677 13.35 11.13 16.11
CA LYS A 677 13.01 12.57 15.99
C LYS A 677 13.57 13.40 17.16
N TYR A 678 13.55 12.87 18.38
CA TYR A 678 14.06 13.56 19.57
C TYR A 678 15.58 13.69 19.52
N PHE A 679 16.28 12.58 19.27
CA PHE A 679 17.74 12.54 19.30
C PHE A 679 18.37 13.28 18.13
N LEU A 680 17.80 13.16 16.93
CA LEU A 680 18.24 13.90 15.74
C LEU A 680 18.10 15.42 15.96
N PHE A 681 16.99 15.87 16.57
CA PHE A 681 16.82 17.26 16.97
C PHE A 681 17.83 17.68 18.05
N LYS A 682 18.03 16.88 19.11
CA LYS A 682 19.02 17.20 20.17
C LYS A 682 20.45 17.28 19.67
N ARG A 683 20.81 16.54 18.61
CA ARG A 683 22.10 16.69 17.92
C ARG A 683 22.23 18.07 17.26
N GLU A 684 21.16 18.59 16.66
CA GLU A 684 21.14 19.92 16.03
C GLU A 684 21.01 21.08 17.03
N GLU A 685 20.32 20.86 18.15
CA GLU A 685 20.11 21.88 19.21
C GLU A 685 21.43 22.43 19.78
N ARG A 686 22.51 21.64 19.65
CA ARG A 686 23.91 22.01 19.94
C ARG A 686 24.49 23.08 18.98
N GLY A 687 23.67 23.70 18.13
CA GLY A 687 24.06 24.74 17.18
C GLY A 687 24.58 26.04 17.82
N VAL A 688 25.18 26.88 16.98
CA VAL A 688 25.83 28.14 17.36
C VAL A 688 24.80 29.17 17.82
N THR A 689 24.89 29.62 19.08
CA THR A 689 24.21 30.83 19.55
C THR A 689 24.85 32.04 18.86
N PRO A 690 24.08 32.88 18.13
CA PRO A 690 24.63 34.07 17.50
C PRO A 690 25.36 34.96 18.52
N GLU A 691 26.42 35.66 18.08
CA GLU A 691 27.18 36.53 18.96
C GLU A 691 26.28 37.61 19.59
N GLY A 692 26.35 37.78 20.92
CA GLY A 692 25.50 38.70 21.67
C GLY A 692 24.08 38.22 21.96
N TRP A 693 23.72 36.99 21.59
CA TRP A 693 22.43 36.39 21.95
C TRP A 693 22.53 35.58 23.24
N HIS A 694 21.51 35.69 24.09
CA HIS A 694 21.34 34.91 25.29
C HIS A 694 20.62 33.59 24.99
N ARG A 695 21.05 32.51 25.64
CA ARG A 695 20.40 31.20 25.59
C ARG A 695 19.86 30.86 26.97
N SER A 696 18.59 30.50 27.06
CA SER A 696 17.94 30.16 28.32
C SER A 696 16.79 29.17 28.09
N PRO A 697 16.58 28.18 28.98
CA PRO A 697 15.40 27.32 28.90
C PRO A 697 14.12 28.12 29.16
N LEU A 698 13.01 27.70 28.54
CA LEU A 698 11.70 28.36 28.70
C LEU A 698 11.28 28.48 30.17
N ARG A 699 11.63 27.50 31.01
CA ARG A 699 11.34 27.52 32.45
C ARG A 699 11.96 28.71 33.21
N ASP A 700 13.07 29.25 32.72
CA ASP A 700 13.82 30.32 33.39
C ASP A 700 13.32 31.71 32.95
N VAL A 701 12.66 31.78 31.79
CA VAL A 701 12.16 33.04 31.21
C VAL A 701 10.65 33.21 31.30
N MET A 702 9.93 32.14 31.65
CA MET A 702 8.48 32.09 31.72
C MET A 702 8.01 31.20 32.87
N ARG A 703 6.84 31.52 33.45
CA ARG A 703 6.21 30.71 34.50
C ARG A 703 4.78 30.37 34.11
N ARG A 704 4.36 29.13 34.36
CA ARG A 704 2.96 28.71 34.14
C ARG A 704 2.00 29.54 34.99
N ARG A 705 0.94 30.06 34.37
CA ARG A 705 -0.19 30.72 35.05
C ARG A 705 -1.31 29.71 35.24
N GLU A 706 -1.74 29.52 36.49
CA GLU A 706 -2.81 28.59 36.86
C GLU A 706 -3.92 29.32 37.63
N THR A 707 -4.31 30.50 37.15
CA THR A 707 -5.42 31.27 37.70
C THR A 707 -6.74 30.59 37.33
N VAL A 708 -7.21 29.71 38.19
CA VAL A 708 -8.52 29.05 38.05
C VAL A 708 -9.62 30.09 38.21
N VAL A 709 -10.58 30.07 37.30
CA VAL A 709 -11.78 30.91 37.33
C VAL A 709 -13.00 30.01 37.35
N SER A 710 -13.99 30.38 38.16
CA SER A 710 -15.31 29.74 38.23
C SER A 710 -16.37 30.71 37.67
N PRO A 711 -16.61 30.72 36.34
CA PRO A 711 -17.61 31.62 35.74
C PRO A 711 -19.01 31.44 36.32
N GLU A 712 -19.29 30.24 36.84
CA GLU A 712 -20.55 29.89 37.51
C GLU A 712 -20.86 30.75 38.74
N ASP A 713 -19.85 31.37 39.37
CA ASP A 713 -20.04 32.26 40.52
C ASP A 713 -20.75 33.58 40.13
N ASN A 714 -20.68 33.97 38.84
CA ASN A 714 -21.36 35.14 38.28
C ASN A 714 -22.26 34.73 37.09
N PRO A 715 -23.47 34.18 37.33
CA PRO A 715 -24.27 33.53 36.29
C PRO A 715 -24.68 34.41 35.10
N GLU A 716 -24.80 35.72 35.32
CA GLU A 716 -25.23 36.71 34.32
C GLU A 716 -24.07 37.33 33.53
N GLU A 717 -22.83 37.07 33.94
CA GLU A 717 -21.65 37.68 33.32
C GLU A 717 -21.30 36.98 32.00
N ARG A 718 -21.07 37.77 30.94
CA ARG A 718 -20.58 37.25 29.66
C ARG A 718 -19.07 37.04 29.76
N VAL A 719 -18.63 35.85 29.42
CA VAL A 719 -17.21 35.49 29.39
C VAL A 719 -16.75 35.28 27.95
N GLN A 720 -15.53 35.73 27.68
CA GLN A 720 -14.89 35.49 26.38
C GLN A 720 -14.08 34.20 26.47
N VAL A 721 -14.40 33.20 25.64
CA VAL A 721 -13.62 31.97 25.52
C VAL A 721 -12.79 32.04 24.25
N MET A 722 -11.50 31.70 24.31
CA MET A 722 -10.62 31.76 23.14
C MET A 722 -10.20 30.36 22.65
N THR A 723 -9.77 30.31 21.39
CA THR A 723 -9.07 29.16 20.78
C THR A 723 -7.92 29.66 19.90
N ILE A 724 -7.01 28.76 19.52
CA ILE A 724 -5.82 29.09 18.72
C ILE A 724 -5.84 28.27 17.44
N SER A 725 -5.71 28.95 16.30
CA SER A 725 -5.56 28.29 14.99
C SER A 725 -4.14 27.76 14.76
N GLN A 726 -3.97 26.92 13.74
CA GLN A 726 -2.63 26.48 13.27
C GLN A 726 -1.77 27.67 12.77
N THR A 727 -2.41 28.77 12.34
CA THR A 727 -1.73 30.02 11.97
C THR A 727 -1.33 30.87 13.17
N GLY A 728 -1.65 30.42 14.40
CA GLY A 728 -1.35 31.13 15.66
C GLY A 728 -2.20 32.34 15.88
N GLU A 729 -3.34 32.40 15.22
CA GLU A 729 -4.31 33.46 15.45
C GLU A 729 -5.22 33.04 16.61
N ILE A 730 -5.35 33.92 17.58
CA ILE A 730 -6.31 33.77 18.66
C ILE A 730 -7.67 34.26 18.14
N ARG A 731 -8.69 33.44 18.32
CA ARG A 731 -10.07 33.72 17.89
C ARG A 731 -11.02 33.47 19.04
N PRO A 732 -12.16 34.20 19.11
CA PRO A 732 -13.22 33.84 20.02
C PRO A 732 -13.75 32.46 19.62
N ARG A 733 -13.99 31.59 20.61
CA ARG A 733 -14.62 30.30 20.40
C ARG A 733 -16.12 30.51 20.22
N GLU A 734 -16.71 29.93 19.19
CA GLU A 734 -18.15 30.09 18.91
C GLU A 734 -19.00 29.36 19.96
N ALA A 735 -20.01 30.05 20.48
CA ALA A 735 -21.06 29.46 21.29
C ALA A 735 -22.05 28.67 20.40
N GLY A 736 -22.75 27.68 20.96
CA GLY A 736 -23.76 26.88 20.27
C GLY A 736 -23.24 25.88 19.23
N LYS A 737 -21.93 25.85 18.95
CA LYS A 737 -21.29 24.89 18.04
C LYS A 737 -20.84 23.62 18.78
N GLY A 738 -21.34 22.46 18.34
CA GLY A 738 -20.99 21.15 18.91
C GLY A 738 -21.48 20.99 20.35
N LYS A 739 -20.56 20.70 21.29
CA LYS A 739 -20.84 20.58 22.73
C LYS A 739 -20.69 21.90 23.51
N ASN A 740 -20.44 23.02 22.82
CA ASN A 740 -20.31 24.32 23.49
C ASN A 740 -21.70 24.79 23.97
N PRO A 741 -21.77 25.54 25.07
CA PRO A 741 -23.03 26.11 25.55
C PRO A 741 -23.62 27.09 24.54
N PRO A 742 -24.94 27.32 24.56
CA PRO A 742 -25.63 28.19 23.59
C PRO A 742 -25.13 29.63 23.64
N GLU A 743 -24.74 30.11 24.82
CA GLU A 743 -24.02 31.37 25.03
C GLU A 743 -22.86 31.16 26.02
N TRP A 744 -21.85 32.01 25.94
CA TRP A 744 -20.78 32.07 26.96
C TRP A 744 -21.20 32.97 28.13
N LEU A 745 -22.22 32.54 28.87
CA LEU A 745 -22.67 33.15 30.13
C LEU A 745 -22.29 32.28 31.30
N GLY A 746 -21.91 32.87 32.44
CA GLY A 746 -21.48 32.16 33.64
C GLY A 746 -22.40 31.00 34.05
N MET A 747 -23.71 31.15 33.90
CA MET A 747 -24.70 30.12 34.25
C MET A 747 -24.50 28.78 33.52
N TYR A 748 -23.96 28.81 32.29
CA TYR A 748 -23.77 27.61 31.48
C TYR A 748 -22.49 26.83 31.84
N PHE A 749 -21.66 27.36 32.73
CA PHE A 749 -20.45 26.69 33.19
C PHE A 749 -20.69 25.77 34.40
N ALA A 750 -21.81 25.96 35.13
CA ALA A 750 -22.14 25.21 36.34
C ALA A 750 -22.31 23.69 36.12
N GLU A 751 -22.72 23.26 34.92
CA GLU A 751 -22.89 21.86 34.56
C GLU A 751 -21.64 21.25 33.87
N GLY A 752 -20.59 22.06 33.65
CA GLY A 752 -19.39 21.66 32.93
C GLY A 752 -18.39 20.88 33.79
N SER A 753 -17.75 19.84 33.22
CA SER A 753 -16.69 19.07 33.89
C SER A 753 -15.28 19.65 33.74
N SER A 754 -15.14 20.82 33.10
CA SER A 754 -13.85 21.40 32.73
C SER A 754 -13.45 22.51 33.69
N THR A 755 -12.18 22.49 34.13
CA THR A 755 -11.56 23.61 34.83
C THR A 755 -11.14 24.70 33.83
N TRP A 756 -11.47 25.95 34.14
CA TRP A 756 -11.21 27.11 33.31
C TRP A 756 -10.10 27.99 33.91
N TYR A 757 -9.30 28.57 33.03
CA TYR A 757 -8.17 29.41 33.38
C TYR A 757 -8.25 30.71 32.61
N ALA A 758 -8.01 31.84 33.28
CA ALA A 758 -7.94 33.15 32.63
C ALA A 758 -6.54 33.46 32.14
N ALA A 759 -6.44 33.85 30.86
CA ALA A 759 -5.22 34.36 30.28
C ALA A 759 -5.15 35.89 30.41
N ARG A 760 -3.93 36.45 30.42
CA ARG A 760 -3.70 37.90 30.45
C ARG A 760 -3.00 38.38 29.20
N GLU A 761 -3.16 39.65 28.86
CA GLU A 761 -2.38 40.30 27.81
C GLU A 761 -0.88 40.02 28.00
N GLY A 762 -0.21 39.60 26.93
CA GLY A 762 1.23 39.31 26.93
C GLY A 762 1.60 37.89 27.40
N ASP A 763 0.65 37.12 27.95
CA ASP A 763 0.89 35.70 28.24
C ASP A 763 1.08 34.91 26.93
N VAL A 764 1.88 33.85 26.97
CA VAL A 764 1.93 32.85 25.89
C VAL A 764 0.92 31.75 26.19
N VAL A 765 0.11 31.42 25.19
CA VAL A 765 -0.87 30.33 25.23
C VAL A 765 -0.63 29.39 24.05
N PHE A 766 -0.75 28.09 24.28
CA PHE A 766 -0.61 27.09 23.21
C PHE A 766 -1.52 25.89 23.42
N SER A 767 -1.85 25.16 22.35
CA SER A 767 -2.58 23.89 22.45
C SER A 767 -1.61 22.77 22.83
N SER A 768 -1.87 22.06 23.93
CA SER A 768 -1.09 20.89 24.35
C SER A 768 -1.08 19.79 23.28
N ILE A 769 -2.10 19.75 22.41
CA ILE A 769 -2.31 18.71 21.41
C ILE A 769 -1.67 19.10 20.06
N ASP A 770 -1.89 20.34 19.63
CA ASP A 770 -1.54 20.80 18.28
C ASP A 770 -0.37 21.77 18.24
N LEU A 771 0.43 21.88 19.30
CA LEU A 771 1.62 22.73 19.34
C LEU A 771 2.56 22.49 18.13
N TRP A 772 2.74 21.23 17.74
CA TRP A 772 3.58 20.82 16.61
C TRP A 772 3.03 21.25 15.22
N LYS A 773 1.75 21.63 15.15
CA LYS A 773 1.10 22.25 13.98
C LYS A 773 1.19 23.78 14.02
N GLY A 774 1.82 24.34 15.05
CA GLY A 774 1.95 25.77 15.24
C GLY A 774 0.83 26.40 16.06
N CYS A 775 0.05 25.66 16.84
CA CYS A 775 -0.98 26.24 17.71
C CYS A 775 -0.37 26.87 18.98
N ILE A 776 0.36 27.97 18.81
CA ILE A 776 0.97 28.79 19.88
C ILE A 776 0.86 30.27 19.51
N SER A 777 0.51 31.09 20.49
CA SER A 777 0.42 32.54 20.35
C SER A 777 0.74 33.29 21.65
N VAL A 778 0.92 34.61 21.53
CA VAL A 778 0.87 35.56 22.64
C VAL A 778 -0.52 36.17 22.66
N VAL A 779 -1.09 36.36 23.85
CA VAL A 779 -2.42 36.93 24.08
C VAL A 779 -2.38 38.43 23.81
N PRO A 780 -3.17 38.94 22.84
CA PRO A 780 -3.24 40.35 22.55
C PRO A 780 -4.24 41.07 23.48
N PRO A 781 -4.26 42.41 23.52
CA PRO A 781 -5.08 43.18 24.46
C PRO A 781 -6.58 42.88 24.37
N GLU A 782 -7.09 42.57 23.17
CA GLU A 782 -8.51 42.26 22.92
C GLU A 782 -8.99 40.91 23.50
N PHE A 783 -8.08 40.13 24.07
CA PHE A 783 -8.36 38.85 24.75
C PHE A 783 -7.84 38.83 26.20
N ASP A 784 -7.63 40.00 26.83
CA ASP A 784 -7.33 40.03 28.27
C ASP A 784 -8.49 39.42 29.07
N GLU A 785 -8.16 38.61 30.09
CA GLU A 785 -9.10 37.84 30.92
C GLU A 785 -9.89 36.74 30.20
N ALA A 786 -9.66 36.50 28.91
CA ALA A 786 -10.36 35.45 28.20
C ALA A 786 -9.97 34.05 28.70
N LEU A 787 -10.95 33.16 28.68
CA LEU A 787 -10.89 31.84 29.30
C LEU A 787 -10.44 30.75 28.33
N VAL A 788 -9.69 29.80 28.86
CA VAL A 788 -9.31 28.56 28.19
C VAL A 788 -9.40 27.38 29.13
N THR A 789 -9.46 26.16 28.57
CA THR A 789 -9.41 24.93 29.35
C THR A 789 -7.96 24.50 29.63
N LYS A 790 -7.77 23.49 30.49
CA LYS A 790 -6.45 22.89 30.77
C LYS A 790 -5.65 22.42 29.54
N GLU A 791 -6.32 22.20 28.41
CA GLU A 791 -5.69 21.80 27.14
C GLU A 791 -4.90 22.94 26.48
N PHE A 792 -5.11 24.18 26.95
CA PHE A 792 -4.38 25.36 26.51
C PHE A 792 -3.54 25.96 27.66
N PRO A 793 -2.34 25.42 27.96
CA PRO A 793 -1.47 25.97 28.98
C PRO A 793 -1.14 27.44 28.73
N ILE A 794 -1.16 28.22 29.81
CA ILE A 794 -0.84 29.65 29.82
C ILE A 794 0.50 29.85 30.55
N TYR A 795 1.37 30.65 29.97
CA TYR A 795 2.68 31.00 30.52
C TYR A 795 2.87 32.51 30.54
N GLU A 796 3.10 33.05 31.73
CA GLU A 796 3.51 34.42 31.97
C GLU A 796 4.99 34.59 31.62
N VAL A 797 5.32 35.58 30.78
CA VAL A 797 6.72 35.93 30.50
C VAL A 797 7.29 36.73 31.67
N THR A 798 8.24 36.15 32.41
CA THR A 798 8.82 36.74 33.61
C THR A 798 10.12 37.49 33.33
N ASP A 799 10.83 37.14 32.26
CA ASP A 799 12.06 37.81 31.86
C ASP A 799 11.77 39.08 31.05
N LYS A 800 12.05 40.23 31.66
CA LYS A 800 11.84 41.56 31.07
C LYS A 800 12.73 41.84 29.84
N ARG A 801 13.74 41.02 29.59
CA ARG A 801 14.57 41.11 28.38
C ARG A 801 13.81 40.63 27.15
N LEU A 802 12.74 39.82 27.29
CA LEU A 802 11.99 39.28 26.17
C LEU A 802 10.82 40.18 25.77
N ASP A 803 10.77 40.55 24.50
CA ASP A 803 9.61 41.17 23.90
C ASP A 803 8.59 40.09 23.49
N PRO A 804 7.31 40.19 23.91
CA PRO A 804 6.30 39.19 23.57
C PRO A 804 6.10 39.02 22.05
N GLY A 805 6.15 40.11 21.28
CA GLY A 805 6.02 40.06 19.82
C GLY A 805 7.17 39.31 19.15
N PHE A 806 8.39 39.47 19.67
CA PHE A 806 9.54 38.69 19.22
C PHE A 806 9.40 37.20 19.59
N LEU A 807 9.01 36.91 20.84
CA LEU A 807 8.82 35.53 21.30
C LEU A 807 7.78 34.78 20.46
N TRP A 808 6.69 35.46 20.09
CA TRP A 808 5.68 34.92 19.17
C TRP A 808 6.29 34.49 17.83
N CYS A 809 7.09 35.36 17.19
CA CYS A 809 7.78 35.03 15.94
C CYS A 809 8.80 33.90 16.14
N LEU A 810 9.54 33.92 17.25
CA LEU A 810 10.58 32.95 17.56
C LEU A 810 10.00 31.52 17.65
N LEU A 811 9.00 31.32 18.51
CA LEU A 811 8.37 30.02 18.75
C LEU A 811 7.63 29.48 17.51
N ARG A 812 7.27 30.36 16.57
CA ARG A 812 6.66 29.99 15.29
C ARG A 812 7.64 29.81 14.14
N SER A 813 8.92 30.10 14.35
CA SER A 813 9.93 29.91 13.31
C SER A 813 10.11 28.43 12.97
N ARG A 814 10.66 28.16 11.77
CA ARG A 814 10.90 26.79 11.27
C ARG A 814 11.69 25.93 12.27
N TYR A 815 12.62 26.53 13.01
CA TYR A 815 13.43 25.82 14.00
C TYR A 815 12.58 25.31 15.17
N TYR A 816 11.79 26.18 15.82
CA TYR A 816 10.97 25.76 16.97
C TYR A 816 9.79 24.89 16.57
N GLN A 817 9.29 25.03 15.34
CA GLN A 817 8.32 24.06 14.81
C GLN A 817 8.91 22.65 14.68
N ARG A 818 10.20 22.51 14.35
CA ARG A 818 10.91 21.22 14.40
C ARG A 818 11.13 20.77 15.85
N ALA A 819 11.46 21.70 16.75
CA ALA A 819 11.62 21.41 18.17
C ALA A 819 10.34 20.84 18.80
N PHE A 820 9.19 21.46 18.54
CA PHE A 820 7.88 20.99 19.02
C PHE A 820 7.53 19.62 18.47
N ARG A 821 7.82 19.34 17.20
CA ARG A 821 7.66 18.00 16.61
C ARG A 821 8.56 16.95 17.28
N ALA A 822 9.77 17.34 17.69
CA ALA A 822 10.71 16.43 18.35
C ALA A 822 10.28 16.09 19.78
N ILE A 823 9.81 17.07 20.55
CA ILE A 823 9.45 16.86 21.96
C ILE A 823 8.06 16.23 22.14
N THR A 824 7.14 16.39 21.19
CA THR A 824 5.79 15.81 21.26
C THR A 824 5.80 14.27 21.30
N THR A 825 4.91 13.73 22.12
CA THR A 825 4.73 12.28 22.32
C THR A 825 3.37 11.81 21.79
N GLY A 826 3.26 10.53 21.46
CA GLY A 826 2.10 9.93 20.82
C GLY A 826 2.36 9.58 19.36
N HIS A 827 1.40 8.86 18.78
CA HIS A 827 1.46 8.36 17.40
C HIS A 827 0.29 8.86 16.54
N SER A 828 -0.90 9.17 17.09
CA SER A 828 -2.10 9.58 16.33
C SER A 828 -2.25 11.11 16.17
N ASN A 829 -3.41 11.58 15.71
CA ASN A 829 -3.77 13.01 15.67
C ASN A 829 -3.76 13.70 17.04
N ARG A 830 -3.77 12.95 18.16
CA ARG A 830 -3.67 13.48 19.53
C ARG A 830 -2.25 13.35 20.09
N ARG A 831 -1.25 13.89 19.38
CA ARG A 831 0.09 14.07 19.96
C ARG A 831 -0.02 15.06 21.11
N ARG A 832 0.72 14.86 22.20
CA ARG A 832 0.71 15.77 23.34
C ARG A 832 2.11 16.27 23.64
N THR A 833 2.21 17.55 23.96
CA THR A 833 3.42 18.14 24.52
C THR A 833 3.37 18.00 26.03
N GLN A 834 4.39 17.38 26.64
CA GLN A 834 4.51 17.32 28.09
C GLN A 834 5.05 18.65 28.62
N LYS A 835 4.62 19.01 29.83
CA LYS A 835 5.00 20.27 30.47
C LYS A 835 6.52 20.37 30.61
N GLU A 836 7.14 19.34 31.16
CA GLU A 836 8.57 19.30 31.47
C GLU A 836 9.42 19.43 30.20
N ASP A 837 8.97 18.80 29.11
CA ASP A 837 9.59 18.88 27.79
C ASP A 837 9.53 20.30 27.22
N PHE A 838 8.34 20.92 27.24
CA PHE A 838 8.16 22.30 26.78
C PHE A 838 9.03 23.27 27.59
N GLU A 839 8.99 23.17 28.91
CA GLU A 839 9.76 24.01 29.82
C GLU A 839 11.28 23.80 29.71
N SER A 840 11.72 22.62 29.26
CA SER A 840 13.13 22.30 29.01
C SER A 840 13.68 22.85 27.71
N LEU A 841 12.81 23.28 26.79
CA LEU A 841 13.24 23.75 25.49
C LEU A 841 14.01 25.06 25.65
N GLU A 842 15.21 25.11 25.07
CA GLU A 842 16.04 26.31 25.08
C GLU A 842 15.59 27.28 24.01
N ILE A 843 15.43 28.55 24.40
CA ILE A 843 15.28 29.65 23.46
C ILE A 843 16.55 30.48 23.36
N VAL A 844 16.74 31.12 22.21
CA VAL A 844 17.87 31.99 21.91
C VAL A 844 17.35 33.35 21.45
N PHE A 845 17.83 34.43 22.08
CA PHE A 845 17.31 35.78 21.82
C PHE A 845 18.35 36.88 22.13
N PRO A 846 18.35 38.03 21.42
CA PRO A 846 19.14 39.20 21.80
C PRO A 846 18.65 39.78 23.12
N GLU A 847 19.52 40.20 24.04
CA GLU A 847 19.09 40.74 25.35
C GLU A 847 18.36 42.10 25.26
N ASP A 848 18.61 42.88 24.19
CA ASP A 848 17.98 44.18 23.98
C ASP A 848 16.63 44.04 23.25
N PRO A 849 15.49 44.40 23.89
CA PRO A 849 14.17 44.38 23.27
C PRO A 849 14.05 45.26 22.02
N GLN A 850 14.88 46.30 21.87
CA GLN A 850 14.86 47.15 20.68
C GLN A 850 15.36 46.39 19.45
N ILE A 851 16.40 45.57 19.61
CA ILE A 851 16.93 44.68 18.57
C ILE A 851 15.87 43.63 18.21
N GLN A 852 15.24 43.04 19.22
CA GLN A 852 14.15 42.08 19.02
C GLN A 852 13.00 42.66 18.18
N ARG A 853 12.50 43.85 18.54
CA ARG A 853 11.44 44.54 17.77
C ARG A 853 11.86 44.89 16.36
N ALA A 854 13.14 45.26 16.15
CA ALA A 854 13.67 45.52 14.81
C ALA A 854 13.66 44.25 13.94
N LEU A 855 14.03 43.09 14.50
CA LEU A 855 14.08 41.80 13.78
C LEU A 855 12.70 41.34 13.28
N VAL A 856 11.62 41.67 14.01
CA VAL A 856 10.26 41.21 13.66
C VAL A 856 9.39 42.27 13.01
N ARG A 857 9.86 43.51 12.91
CA ARG A 857 9.09 44.66 12.39
C ARG A 857 8.46 44.40 11.03
N GLU A 858 9.23 43.87 10.08
CA GLU A 858 8.76 43.58 8.72
C GLU A 858 7.63 42.53 8.73
N ILE A 859 7.73 41.52 9.61
CA ILE A 859 6.72 40.46 9.74
C ILE A 859 5.40 41.05 10.25
N PHE A 860 5.46 41.91 11.27
CA PHE A 860 4.28 42.58 11.81
C PHE A 860 3.67 43.56 10.81
N ASN A 861 4.48 44.35 10.11
CA ASN A 861 4.01 45.25 9.06
C ASN A 861 3.29 44.49 7.93
N ALA A 862 3.87 43.38 7.47
CA ALA A 862 3.25 42.54 6.44
C ALA A 862 1.92 41.92 6.91
N ARG A 863 1.86 41.45 8.16
CA ARG A 863 0.62 40.93 8.75
C ARG A 863 -0.47 42.00 8.88
N GLN A 864 -0.10 43.20 9.32
CA GLN A 864 -1.05 44.30 9.40
C GLN A 864 -1.58 44.64 8.00
N GLY A 865 -0.71 44.73 7.00
CA GLY A 865 -1.12 44.94 5.61
C GLY A 865 -2.05 43.83 5.09
N GLN A 866 -1.82 42.57 5.47
CA GLN A 866 -2.72 41.46 5.12
C GLN A 866 -4.10 41.59 5.78
N ARG A 867 -4.16 42.00 7.05
CA ARG A 867 -5.43 42.27 7.76
C ARG A 867 -6.18 43.43 7.12
N ASP A 868 -5.50 44.55 6.89
CA ASP A 868 -6.09 45.74 6.26
C ASP A 868 -6.63 45.43 4.86
N ALA A 869 -5.91 44.62 4.08
CA ALA A 869 -6.36 44.16 2.76
C ALA A 869 -7.58 43.22 2.85
N GLY A 870 -7.61 42.31 3.82
CA GLY A 870 -8.76 41.43 4.08
C GLY A 870 -10.01 42.21 4.49
N ASP A 871 -9.86 43.20 5.38
CA ASP A 871 -10.96 44.06 5.81
C ASP A 871 -11.41 45.03 4.71
N HIS A 872 -10.50 45.44 3.83
CA HIS A 872 -10.85 46.19 2.64
C HIS A 872 -11.66 45.34 1.65
N LEU A 873 -11.25 44.08 1.40
CA LEU A 873 -11.98 43.16 0.54
C LEU A 873 -13.38 42.86 1.09
N ARG A 874 -13.51 42.58 2.39
CA ARG A 874 -14.82 42.38 3.04
C ARG A 874 -15.72 43.60 2.86
N ARG A 875 -15.23 44.80 3.15
CA ARG A 875 -15.98 46.04 2.93
C ARG A 875 -16.35 46.26 1.46
N ALA A 876 -15.45 45.97 0.53
CA ALA A 876 -15.72 46.09 -0.91
C ALA A 876 -16.78 45.09 -1.39
N MET A 877 -16.73 43.84 -0.92
CA MET A 877 -17.76 42.84 -1.22
C MET A 877 -19.11 43.20 -0.61
N MET A 878 -19.13 43.71 0.62
CA MET A 878 -20.36 44.16 1.28
C MET A 878 -20.98 45.34 0.52
N ASN A 879 -20.19 46.36 0.17
CA ASN A 879 -20.65 47.49 -0.64
C ASN A 879 -21.17 47.04 -2.03
N PHE A 880 -20.55 46.02 -2.63
CA PHE A 880 -21.01 45.46 -3.90
C PHE A 880 -22.33 44.69 -3.73
N SER A 881 -22.48 43.90 -2.67
CA SER A 881 -23.73 43.20 -2.34
C SER A 881 -24.86 44.20 -2.08
N ASP A 882 -24.60 45.22 -1.27
CA ASP A 882 -25.54 46.32 -0.97
C ASP A 882 -25.98 47.05 -2.25
N ALA A 883 -25.08 47.21 -3.23
CA ALA A 883 -25.43 47.82 -4.52
C ALA A 883 -26.35 46.94 -5.39
N ILE A 884 -26.39 45.62 -5.15
CA ILE A 884 -27.24 44.67 -5.88
C ILE A 884 -28.64 44.60 -5.26
N ASP A 885 -28.75 44.46 -3.94
CA ASP A 885 -30.02 44.18 -3.26
C ASP A 885 -30.55 45.33 -2.39
N GLY A 886 -29.77 46.39 -2.17
CA GLY A 886 -30.15 47.56 -1.38
C GLY A 886 -30.27 47.29 0.13
N ARG A 887 -29.77 46.15 0.62
CA ARG A 887 -29.93 45.69 2.00
C ARG A 887 -28.79 46.13 2.90
N PHE A 888 -28.59 47.44 2.95
CA PHE A 888 -27.56 48.09 3.77
C PHE A 888 -27.57 47.57 5.21
N GLY A 889 -26.57 46.74 5.55
CA GLY A 889 -26.37 46.22 6.90
C GLY A 889 -26.95 44.83 7.20
N GLU A 890 -27.42 44.07 6.21
CA GLU A 890 -27.73 42.64 6.40
C GLU A 890 -26.42 41.82 6.37
N GLU A 891 -25.93 41.40 7.55
CA GLU A 891 -24.83 40.43 7.63
C GLU A 891 -25.34 39.06 7.19
N LEU A 892 -24.99 38.63 5.99
CA LEU A 892 -25.08 37.22 5.62
C LEU A 892 -24.12 36.43 6.52
N PRO A 893 -24.52 35.26 7.04
CA PRO A 893 -23.59 34.40 7.77
C PRO A 893 -22.39 34.13 6.87
N GLU A 894 -21.17 34.29 7.42
CA GLU A 894 -19.95 34.02 6.67
C GLU A 894 -20.06 32.62 6.05
N PRO A 895 -19.85 32.45 4.73
CA PRO A 895 -19.70 31.12 4.19
C PRO A 895 -18.52 30.50 4.93
N GLU A 896 -18.73 29.37 5.59
CA GLU A 896 -17.66 28.63 6.24
C GLU A 896 -16.55 28.48 5.20
N LEU A 897 -15.47 29.25 5.37
CA LEU A 897 -14.24 29.00 4.65
C LEU A 897 -13.92 27.56 5.00
N ALA A 898 -14.03 26.67 4.01
CA ALA A 898 -13.65 25.26 4.10
C ALA A 898 -12.14 25.18 4.39
N GLY A 899 -11.74 25.61 5.58
CA GLY A 899 -10.46 25.38 6.19
C GLY A 899 -10.52 23.98 6.73
N SER A 900 -10.22 23.01 5.87
CA SER A 900 -9.97 21.61 6.21
C SER A 900 -10.85 21.12 7.35
N GLU A 901 -12.10 20.80 6.99
CA GLU A 901 -13.06 20.18 7.88
C GLU A 901 -12.38 19.17 8.81
N GLU A 902 -12.62 19.39 10.10
CA GLU A 902 -12.87 18.34 11.07
C GLU A 902 -13.61 17.19 10.38
N GLN A 903 -12.88 16.14 10.03
CA GLN A 903 -13.46 14.80 10.03
C GLN A 903 -12.98 14.16 11.34
N ASP A 904 -13.97 13.92 12.20
CA ASP A 904 -13.89 13.32 13.54
C ASP A 904 -12.86 12.18 13.70
#